data_AF-A0A4Q7KJP0-F1
#
_entry.id   AF-A0A4Q7KJP0-F1
#
_cell.length_a   1.000
_cell.length_b   1.000
_cell.length_c   1.000
_cell.angle_alpha   90.00
_cell.angle_beta   90.00
_cell.angle_gamma   90.00
#
_symmetry.space_group_name_H-M   'P 1'
#
loop_
_entity.id
_entity.type
_entity.pdbx_description
1 polymer ?
#
loop_
_entity_poly.entity_id
_entity_poly.type
_entity_poly.pdbx_seq_one_letter_code
_entity_poly.pdbx_strand_id
1 'polypeptide(L)'
;MDQPTFDLHSALAAMADYPAMLRRLGVIRVIEVDLAGSGIDPSNPGGVTVSATPSWTYQAPAGNVRIAPVATPVHLTPARFALLGNGLLDAVAEKLGVAEIDVDSAATRLLDLARQLVDIALPGQAAIAAAGPLADRLTLPALRNAGLSLTQAGRAMKLRGKLAEAGKWYSATGGFTLSDAQHAVKGYVVDVWDDRTRRWHTLCARRGTYKLPGGRTFTADDEGAVSTAATAKPEAGTGTMMYLHESMVRWNGWSLVAPPVGTPVTTESPDRVPKAAPASGLPGFEVSFVPQPGTLPVLRFGRGYRFQMRAVDVIGRADPLNPTSTDFSRSVPPADKPPARHLRFDPVAAPIVVPSAPMTEGESVDIIVLRPDPGVLGFVSNLLAPLLGTPPVRHLAPPKVSVGLCEEHGMVDTAAGRPDPSKYQMLATRDRADLTAVGTVDPRQPHQRYVPGTLTVAWLPDPICRGAVVSGYPSGPVKGTFDPPLLGSWPNIQPVRLQVVEGTGDPGWNPLLRLITLPVPRGETRIVQLSSCVNAGDLPVLGQVAWMTDKGTPPDVINATRADLQAGQVWQVTPRRQLTLVNAVRTPVTAPSLVNLGNDSSTPRTPGSTVHALVGDVGVHRPSTGQIALVASRTDPVDDPAAPEPTTRTTVTRPPLREANTANAQQAPALPVDYEPDPVTGAQVSFAATHVIGDTRRHQVSYHVEGTTRYLEHFVQRGEVTFAGQEPLRLAEAGIVAGTATVRSLDGETAYREDADFDVDERAGTIKRSANSGIPDNTKVEAAIVVPPATKLSDAVTLDLPSTARPEAPQVAWVVPTFGWTETSADLGLRRTRVRGGGGLRIFLERPWYSSGAGEQLAIVLAGGGPIDPNDVQLRELVTQIGGDPVVKSEAITGSFPGIGQFPLAADGKPALSLPELAGRTPAAMVAAAVHDVQWDAERRRWACDVVLPAGRVYQPFVRLALARYQPNSLAGVELSAVAALQWAQLAPDRSATIRLHALDLTRVDLTVAGWSTSGTRAAPTVPNTVSAILQTSSVGNPGDLDWTTVGSPDGLPLTAATQPDGTTVWSSTIRLPRPRILALFRLVITEQEQHDVGGRLVYSDVIRI
;
A
#
# COMPACT_ATOMS: atom_id res chain seq x y z
N MET A 1 83.68 24.48 24.18
CA MET A 1 82.60 23.83 23.41
C MET A 1 81.50 23.57 24.41
N ASP A 2 80.35 24.23 24.25
CA ASP A 2 79.18 23.95 25.07
C ASP A 2 78.75 22.49 24.85
N GLN A 3 78.38 21.79 25.92
CA GLN A 3 77.85 20.44 25.82
C GLN A 3 76.62 20.44 24.89
N PRO A 4 76.54 19.54 23.89
CA PRO A 4 75.37 19.44 23.05
C PRO A 4 74.13 19.11 23.90
N THR A 5 73.03 19.81 23.66
CA THR A 5 71.73 19.63 24.34
C THR A 5 70.97 18.37 23.91
N PHE A 6 71.59 17.52 23.09
CA PHE A 6 71.00 16.29 22.57
C PHE A 6 71.87 15.08 22.91
N ASP A 7 71.22 13.97 23.27
CA ASP A 7 71.88 12.69 23.49
C ASP A 7 72.37 12.10 22.16
N LEU A 8 73.66 11.73 22.10
CA LEU A 8 74.28 11.12 20.91
C LEU A 8 73.58 9.82 20.50
N HIS A 9 73.16 9.01 21.47
CA HIS A 9 72.46 7.75 21.18
C HIS A 9 71.10 8.01 20.54
N SER A 10 70.34 8.95 21.10
CA SER A 10 69.07 9.42 20.53
C SER A 10 69.24 10.02 19.13
N ALA A 11 70.30 10.80 18.90
CA ALA A 11 70.58 11.38 17.59
C ALA A 11 70.96 10.33 16.53
N LEU A 12 71.79 9.37 16.90
CA LEU A 12 72.14 8.23 16.03
C LEU A 12 70.95 7.33 15.76
N ALA A 13 70.09 7.10 16.76
CA ALA A 13 68.85 6.34 16.61
C ALA A 13 67.88 7.05 15.65
N ALA A 14 67.70 8.37 15.78
CA ALA A 14 66.88 9.17 14.87
C ALA A 14 67.43 9.20 13.43
N MET A 15 68.75 9.00 13.25
CA MET A 15 69.40 8.93 11.93
C MET A 15 69.64 7.51 11.41
N ALA A 16 69.25 6.47 12.17
CA ALA A 16 69.54 5.07 11.84
C ALA A 16 69.00 4.67 10.47
N ASP A 17 67.87 5.26 10.04
CA ASP A 17 67.19 4.99 8.76
C ASP A 17 67.71 5.80 7.56
N TYR A 18 68.78 6.57 7.76
CA TYR A 18 69.37 7.43 6.75
C TYR A 18 70.87 7.11 6.51
N PRO A 19 71.19 5.98 5.82
CA PRO A 19 72.58 5.56 5.57
C PRO A 19 73.42 6.62 4.86
N ALA A 20 72.82 7.37 3.93
CA ALA A 20 73.50 8.47 3.24
C ALA A 20 73.98 9.56 4.22
N MET A 21 73.20 9.85 5.27
CA MET A 21 73.57 10.80 6.31
C MET A 21 74.66 10.21 7.22
N LEU A 22 74.50 8.95 7.66
CA LEU A 22 75.46 8.28 8.54
C LEU A 22 76.84 8.08 7.88
N ARG A 23 76.90 7.85 6.56
CA ARG A 23 78.16 7.82 5.79
C ARG A 23 78.83 9.20 5.74
N ARG A 24 78.05 10.27 5.55
CA ARG A 24 78.56 11.65 5.55
C ARG A 24 79.07 12.09 6.93
N LEU A 25 78.38 11.70 8.01
CA LEU A 25 78.85 11.91 9.38
C LEU A 25 80.04 11.01 9.76
N GLY A 26 80.30 9.98 8.96
CA GLY A 26 81.39 9.04 9.18
C GLY A 26 81.16 8.00 10.27
N VAL A 27 79.90 7.83 10.67
CA VAL A 27 79.44 6.75 11.55
C VAL A 27 79.54 5.41 10.81
N ILE A 28 79.23 5.40 9.51
CA ILE A 28 79.41 4.25 8.63
C ILE A 28 80.71 4.40 7.84
N ARG A 29 81.55 3.36 7.88
CA ARG A 29 82.76 3.23 7.06
C ARG A 29 82.66 1.97 6.21
N VAL A 30 83.04 2.09 4.95
CA VAL A 30 83.17 0.96 4.02
C VAL A 30 84.66 0.69 3.85
N ILE A 31 85.06 -0.57 4.01
CA ILE A 31 86.45 -1.01 3.86
C ILE A 31 86.47 -1.98 2.69
N GLU A 32 87.34 -1.73 1.72
CA GLU A 32 87.66 -2.69 0.66
C GLU A 32 88.81 -3.57 1.15
N VAL A 33 88.62 -4.88 1.05
CA VAL A 33 89.61 -5.87 1.48
C VAL A 33 90.15 -6.54 0.22
N ASP A 34 91.45 -6.40 -0.01
CA ASP A 34 92.14 -7.18 -1.04
C ASP A 34 92.27 -8.63 -0.56
N LEU A 35 91.71 -9.56 -1.33
CA LEU A 35 91.76 -10.99 -1.06
C LEU A 35 92.99 -11.66 -1.68
N ALA A 36 93.81 -10.93 -2.44
CA ALA A 36 95.04 -11.47 -3.01
C ALA A 36 95.98 -12.01 -1.92
N GLY A 37 96.45 -13.25 -2.09
CA GLY A 37 97.34 -13.90 -1.11
C GLY A 37 96.66 -14.42 0.16
N SER A 38 95.34 -14.27 0.30
CA SER A 38 94.59 -14.76 1.48
C SER A 38 94.24 -16.26 1.45
N GLY A 39 94.42 -16.94 0.31
CA GLY A 39 94.01 -18.34 0.10
C GLY A 39 92.50 -18.54 -0.12
N ILE A 40 91.73 -17.46 -0.17
CA ILE A 40 90.29 -17.45 -0.46
C ILE A 40 90.10 -17.31 -1.98
N ASP A 41 89.40 -18.26 -2.62
CA ASP A 41 89.03 -18.19 -4.03
C ASP A 41 87.66 -17.50 -4.21
N PRO A 42 87.60 -16.27 -4.73
CA PRO A 42 86.34 -15.56 -4.95
C PRO A 42 85.46 -16.21 -6.02
N SER A 43 86.00 -17.07 -6.89
CA SER A 43 85.24 -17.77 -7.92
C SER A 43 84.49 -19.00 -7.41
N ASN A 44 84.77 -19.44 -6.18
CA ASN A 44 84.08 -20.54 -5.51
C ASN A 44 83.11 -20.00 -4.43
N PRO A 45 81.85 -19.68 -4.79
CA PRO A 45 80.90 -19.09 -3.86
C PRO A 45 80.56 -20.05 -2.71
N GLY A 46 80.61 -19.56 -1.47
CA GLY A 46 80.44 -20.39 -0.28
C GLY A 46 80.21 -19.59 1.00
N GLY A 47 79.84 -20.29 2.09
CA GLY A 47 79.68 -19.67 3.40
C GLY A 47 81.04 -19.37 4.05
N VAL A 48 81.22 -18.14 4.53
CA VAL A 48 82.42 -17.67 5.23
C VAL A 48 82.00 -16.87 6.47
N THR A 49 82.88 -16.72 7.46
CA THR A 49 82.60 -15.87 8.64
C THR A 49 83.52 -14.66 8.62
N VAL A 50 82.94 -13.46 8.68
CA VAL A 50 83.69 -12.21 8.73
C VAL A 50 83.63 -11.66 10.16
N SER A 51 84.78 -11.30 10.73
CA SER A 51 84.87 -10.65 12.03
C SER A 51 85.70 -9.38 11.92
N ALA A 52 85.31 -8.34 12.66
CA ALA A 52 86.03 -7.08 12.73
C ALA A 52 86.26 -6.70 14.20
N THR A 53 87.49 -6.32 14.53
CA THR A 53 87.87 -5.84 15.87
C THR A 53 88.30 -4.38 15.77
N PRO A 54 87.49 -3.43 16.25
CA PRO A 54 87.89 -2.02 16.20
C PRO A 54 89.02 -1.77 17.20
N SER A 55 90.03 -1.03 16.78
CA SER A 55 91.09 -0.50 17.66
C SER A 55 91.09 1.02 17.56
N TRP A 56 91.16 1.70 18.71
CA TRP A 56 91.18 3.16 18.78
C TRP A 56 92.45 3.60 19.51
N THR A 57 93.04 4.71 19.07
CA THR A 57 94.23 5.32 19.71
C THR A 57 93.87 6.19 20.93
N TYR A 58 92.59 6.49 21.16
CA TYR A 58 92.12 7.32 22.28
C TYR A 58 91.55 6.47 23.42
N GLN A 59 92.14 6.55 24.61
CA GLN A 59 91.64 5.91 25.82
C GLN A 59 90.50 6.73 26.42
N ALA A 60 89.25 6.39 26.10
CA ALA A 60 88.13 6.83 26.92
C ALA A 60 88.29 6.25 28.36
N PRO A 61 87.82 6.94 29.41
CA PRO A 61 87.88 6.42 30.78
C PRO A 61 87.33 4.99 30.85
N ALA A 62 88.11 4.08 31.44
CA ALA A 62 87.77 2.67 31.55
C ALA A 62 86.40 2.51 32.24
N GLY A 63 85.42 1.98 31.51
CA GLY A 63 84.04 1.79 31.99
C GLY A 63 82.95 2.20 30.98
N ASN A 64 83.24 3.12 30.05
CA ASN A 64 82.21 3.72 29.19
C ASN A 64 82.21 3.24 27.73
N VAL A 65 83.15 2.37 27.31
CA VAL A 65 83.20 1.81 25.95
C VAL A 65 83.37 0.29 26.06
N ARG A 66 82.36 -0.47 25.64
CA ARG A 66 82.46 -1.94 25.49
C ARG A 66 82.84 -2.25 24.05
N ILE A 67 84.01 -2.87 23.86
CA ILE A 67 84.48 -3.38 22.57
C ILE A 67 84.28 -4.89 22.56
N ALA A 68 83.30 -5.37 21.81
CA ALA A 68 83.11 -6.79 21.56
C ALA A 68 83.29 -7.06 20.05
N PRO A 69 84.23 -7.92 19.64
CA PRO A 69 84.28 -8.35 18.24
C PRO A 69 83.00 -9.11 17.90
N VAL A 70 82.38 -8.74 16.78
CA VAL A 70 81.20 -9.43 16.24
C VAL A 70 81.63 -10.21 15.01
N ALA A 71 81.37 -11.51 15.03
CA ALA A 71 81.57 -12.39 13.88
C ALA A 71 80.22 -12.70 13.24
N THR A 72 80.13 -12.51 11.92
CA THR A 72 78.89 -12.68 11.15
C THR A 72 79.11 -13.71 10.05
N PRO A 73 78.30 -14.77 9.96
CA PRO A 73 78.30 -15.67 8.82
C PRO A 73 77.77 -14.90 7.60
N VAL A 74 78.46 -15.00 6.48
CA VAL A 74 78.13 -14.36 5.21
C VAL A 74 78.42 -15.33 4.06
N HIS A 75 77.97 -15.02 2.86
CA HIS A 75 78.29 -15.74 1.63
C HIS A 75 79.29 -14.95 0.80
N LEU A 76 80.39 -15.58 0.43
CA LEU A 76 81.32 -15.04 -0.55
C LEU A 76 80.74 -15.22 -1.95
N THR A 77 80.76 -14.14 -2.72
CA THR A 77 80.46 -14.13 -4.16
C THR A 77 81.65 -13.51 -4.89
N PRO A 78 81.79 -13.70 -6.22
CA PRO A 78 82.96 -13.24 -6.99
C PRO A 78 83.33 -11.76 -6.85
N ALA A 79 82.39 -10.91 -6.42
CA ALA A 79 82.60 -9.47 -6.30
C ALA A 79 82.32 -8.89 -4.91
N ARG A 80 81.84 -9.68 -3.92
CA ARG A 80 81.41 -9.16 -2.59
C ARG A 80 81.07 -10.24 -1.56
N PHE A 81 80.94 -9.83 -0.30
CA PHE A 81 80.27 -10.58 0.75
C PHE A 81 78.77 -10.22 0.79
N ALA A 82 77.90 -11.23 0.72
CA ALA A 82 76.45 -11.09 0.84
C ALA A 82 75.95 -11.72 2.15
N LEU A 83 74.98 -11.10 2.82
CA LEU A 83 74.45 -11.65 4.08
C LEU A 83 73.72 -12.99 3.89
N LEU A 84 73.02 -13.15 2.77
CA LEU A 84 72.25 -14.36 2.43
C LEU A 84 72.80 -14.97 1.14
N GLY A 85 72.52 -16.26 0.90
CA GLY A 85 72.88 -16.92 -0.37
C GLY A 85 72.36 -16.13 -1.58
N ASN A 86 73.25 -15.80 -2.52
CA ASN A 86 72.97 -14.95 -3.70
C ASN A 86 72.38 -13.56 -3.38
N GLY A 87 72.48 -13.06 -2.14
CA GLY A 87 71.96 -11.75 -1.71
C GLY A 87 70.43 -11.67 -1.56
N LEU A 88 69.73 -12.79 -1.76
CA LEU A 88 68.26 -12.86 -1.80
C LEU A 88 67.70 -13.72 -0.67
N LEU A 89 66.57 -13.28 -0.11
CA LEU A 89 65.75 -14.11 0.78
C LEU A 89 65.16 -15.28 -0.01
N ASP A 90 65.27 -16.50 0.53
CA ASP A 90 64.66 -17.68 -0.09
C ASP A 90 63.16 -17.69 0.19
N ALA A 91 62.35 -17.34 -0.81
CA ALA A 91 60.90 -17.26 -0.66
C ALA A 91 60.23 -18.58 -0.25
N VAL A 92 60.76 -19.73 -0.68
CA VAL A 92 60.18 -21.05 -0.39
C VAL A 92 60.51 -21.45 1.04
N ALA A 93 61.78 -21.37 1.43
CA ALA A 93 62.21 -21.63 2.81
C ALA A 93 61.51 -20.69 3.80
N GLU A 94 61.29 -19.43 3.38
CA GLU A 94 60.61 -18.44 4.19
C GLU A 94 59.09 -18.51 4.16
N LYS A 95 58.50 -19.44 3.38
CA LYS A 95 57.05 -19.60 3.21
C LYS A 95 56.35 -18.29 2.83
N LEU A 96 56.94 -17.59 1.86
CA LEU A 96 56.36 -16.37 1.33
C LEU A 96 55.20 -16.68 0.39
N GLY A 97 54.20 -15.81 0.41
CA GLY A 97 53.03 -15.84 -0.48
C GLY A 97 52.71 -14.46 -1.04
N VAL A 98 51.81 -14.43 -2.02
CA VAL A 98 51.21 -13.19 -2.55
C VAL A 98 49.70 -13.30 -2.38
N ALA A 99 49.09 -12.30 -1.76
CA ALA A 99 47.65 -12.15 -1.63
C ALA A 99 47.17 -10.91 -2.41
N GLU A 100 46.10 -11.05 -3.17
CA GLU A 100 45.55 -10.00 -4.05
C GLU A 100 44.44 -9.16 -3.40
N ILE A 101 43.88 -9.66 -2.30
CA ILE A 101 42.82 -9.02 -1.54
C ILE A 101 43.34 -8.42 -0.24
N ASP A 102 42.55 -7.53 0.35
CA ASP A 102 42.75 -7.13 1.73
C ASP A 102 42.39 -8.25 2.71
N VAL A 103 43.36 -9.12 3.01
CA VAL A 103 43.18 -10.35 3.80
C VAL A 103 42.54 -10.09 5.17
N ASP A 104 42.98 -9.05 5.89
CA ASP A 104 42.51 -8.77 7.25
C ASP A 104 41.05 -8.27 7.26
N SER A 105 40.73 -7.33 6.36
CA SER A 105 39.36 -6.83 6.20
C SER A 105 38.42 -7.93 5.71
N ALA A 106 38.87 -8.76 4.76
CA ALA A 106 38.10 -9.89 4.27
C ALA A 106 37.82 -10.92 5.38
N ALA A 107 38.85 -11.28 6.16
CA ALA A 107 38.71 -12.22 7.28
C ALA A 107 37.71 -11.70 8.33
N THR A 108 37.79 -10.42 8.68
CA THR A 108 36.86 -9.80 9.65
C THR A 108 35.42 -9.85 9.16
N ARG A 109 35.17 -9.45 7.90
CA ARG A 109 33.82 -9.48 7.30
C ARG A 109 33.26 -10.89 7.19
N LEU A 110 34.09 -11.87 6.83
CA LEU A 110 33.68 -13.26 6.75
C LEU A 110 33.40 -13.85 8.14
N LEU A 111 34.19 -13.48 9.15
CA LEU A 111 33.95 -13.89 10.54
C LEU A 111 32.65 -13.29 11.09
N ASP A 112 32.35 -12.03 10.78
CA ASP A 112 31.09 -11.40 11.15
C ASP A 112 29.89 -12.06 10.47
N LEU A 113 30.00 -12.39 9.18
CA LEU A 113 28.98 -13.19 8.49
C LEU A 113 28.80 -14.57 9.15
N ALA A 114 29.89 -15.24 9.49
CA ALA A 114 29.85 -16.54 10.17
C ALA A 114 29.15 -16.44 11.55
N ARG A 115 29.40 -15.37 12.31
CA ARG A 115 28.69 -15.08 13.57
C ARG A 115 27.20 -14.88 13.34
N GLN A 116 26.81 -14.07 12.36
CA GLN A 116 25.39 -13.86 12.01
C GLN A 116 24.71 -15.17 11.61
N LEU A 117 25.38 -16.04 10.85
CA LEU A 117 24.87 -17.36 10.49
C LEU A 117 24.66 -18.25 11.73
N VAL A 118 25.61 -18.24 12.67
CA VAL A 118 25.50 -18.99 13.93
C VAL A 118 24.36 -18.45 14.80
N ASP A 119 24.26 -17.13 14.93
CA ASP A 119 23.21 -16.45 15.72
C ASP A 119 21.81 -16.71 15.14
N ILE A 120 21.68 -16.87 13.82
CA ILE A 120 20.42 -17.21 13.15
C ILE A 120 20.11 -18.72 13.22
N ALA A 121 21.12 -19.57 13.30
CA ALA A 121 20.95 -21.03 13.38
C ALA A 121 20.63 -21.53 14.80
N LEU A 122 20.91 -20.74 15.84
CA LEU A 122 20.75 -21.12 17.25
C LEU A 122 19.31 -21.00 17.84
N PRO A 123 18.37 -20.18 17.33
CA PRO A 123 16.97 -20.24 17.72
C PRO A 123 16.28 -21.47 17.10
N GLY A 124 15.49 -22.20 17.91
CA GLY A 124 14.80 -23.42 17.48
C GLY A 124 13.99 -23.25 16.18
N GLN A 125 13.83 -24.34 15.42
CA GLN A 125 13.26 -24.43 14.06
C GLN A 125 12.03 -23.54 13.77
N ALA A 126 11.22 -23.20 14.78
CA ALA A 126 10.07 -22.30 14.66
C ALA A 126 10.44 -20.82 14.33
N ALA A 127 11.57 -20.30 14.81
CA ALA A 127 12.01 -18.92 14.53
C ALA A 127 12.61 -18.76 13.12
N ILE A 128 13.23 -19.83 12.61
CA ILE A 128 13.79 -19.90 11.25
C ILE A 128 12.65 -19.89 10.20
N ALA A 129 11.53 -20.55 10.50
CA ALA A 129 10.34 -20.55 9.63
C ALA A 129 9.63 -19.17 9.56
N ALA A 130 9.64 -18.40 10.66
CA ALA A 130 9.03 -17.07 10.73
C ALA A 130 9.87 -15.96 10.06
N ALA A 131 11.17 -16.20 9.84
CA ALA A 131 12.11 -15.20 9.33
C ALA A 131 12.13 -15.03 7.80
N GLY A 132 11.33 -15.81 7.06
CA GLY A 132 11.38 -15.88 5.59
C GLY A 132 12.62 -16.64 5.06
N PRO A 133 12.74 -16.84 3.74
CA PRO A 133 13.91 -17.51 3.17
C PRO A 133 15.20 -16.73 3.47
N LEU A 134 16.18 -17.41 4.08
CA LEU A 134 17.50 -16.88 4.45
C LEU A 134 18.27 -16.13 3.33
N ALA A 135 17.90 -16.37 2.06
CA ALA A 135 18.61 -15.90 0.87
C ALA A 135 18.69 -14.37 0.73
N ASP A 136 17.71 -13.61 1.25
CA ASP A 136 17.69 -12.15 1.09
C ASP A 136 18.41 -11.39 2.22
N ARG A 137 18.72 -12.05 3.35
CA ARG A 137 19.31 -11.39 4.53
C ARG A 137 20.80 -11.69 4.74
N LEU A 138 21.31 -12.82 4.26
CA LEU A 138 22.70 -13.23 4.48
C LEU A 138 23.42 -13.38 3.15
N THR A 139 24.37 -12.49 2.94
CA THR A 139 25.05 -12.35 1.66
C THR A 139 26.57 -12.29 1.91
N LEU A 140 27.34 -13.14 1.22
CA LEU A 140 28.81 -13.16 1.21
C LEU A 140 29.47 -11.77 0.97
N PRO A 141 30.13 -11.14 1.95
CA PRO A 141 30.58 -9.75 1.84
C PRO A 141 31.45 -9.50 0.60
N ALA A 142 31.23 -8.36 -0.05
CA ALA A 142 32.08 -7.93 -1.15
C ALA A 142 33.53 -7.79 -0.67
N LEU A 143 34.45 -8.39 -1.42
CA LEU A 143 35.90 -8.29 -1.19
C LEU A 143 36.41 -6.97 -1.73
N ARG A 144 37.57 -6.52 -1.24
CA ARG A 144 38.20 -5.27 -1.69
C ARG A 144 39.59 -5.49 -2.26
N ASN A 145 39.90 -4.75 -3.31
CA ASN A 145 41.26 -4.62 -3.81
C ASN A 145 42.11 -3.77 -2.86
N ALA A 146 43.35 -4.20 -2.64
CA ALA A 146 44.33 -3.40 -1.90
C ALA A 146 45.73 -3.49 -2.52
N GLY A 147 45.83 -3.92 -3.78
CA GLY A 147 47.11 -4.25 -4.42
C GLY A 147 47.63 -5.63 -4.02
N LEU A 148 48.92 -5.87 -4.30
CA LEU A 148 49.57 -7.17 -4.06
C LEU A 148 50.30 -7.15 -2.71
N SER A 149 49.84 -7.99 -1.80
CA SER A 149 50.42 -8.15 -0.46
C SER A 149 51.36 -9.33 -0.42
N LEU A 150 52.64 -9.09 -0.12
CA LEU A 150 53.60 -10.13 0.23
C LEU A 150 53.31 -10.62 1.65
N THR A 151 53.01 -11.90 1.81
CA THR A 151 52.70 -12.52 3.10
C THR A 151 53.77 -13.52 3.51
N GLN A 152 53.93 -13.75 4.82
CA GLN A 152 54.79 -14.79 5.37
C GLN A 152 54.01 -15.64 6.36
N ALA A 153 53.83 -16.92 6.04
CA ALA A 153 53.13 -17.85 6.91
C ALA A 153 53.89 -18.07 8.23
N GLY A 154 53.20 -17.94 9.37
CA GLY A 154 53.79 -18.15 10.69
C GLY A 154 54.80 -17.08 11.11
N ARG A 155 54.71 -15.86 10.54
CA ARG A 155 55.63 -14.74 10.79
C ARG A 155 55.82 -14.42 12.28
N ALA A 156 54.74 -14.44 13.07
CA ALA A 156 54.80 -14.14 14.51
C ALA A 156 55.69 -15.13 15.28
N MET A 157 55.60 -16.42 14.94
CA MET A 157 56.43 -17.47 15.54
C MET A 157 57.91 -17.31 15.16
N LYS A 158 58.18 -16.93 13.91
CA LYS A 158 59.53 -16.64 13.42
C LYS A 158 60.13 -15.41 14.12
N LEU A 159 59.38 -14.30 14.21
CA LEU A 159 59.84 -13.10 14.90
C LEU A 159 60.12 -13.39 16.38
N ARG A 160 59.26 -14.15 17.06
CA ARG A 160 59.48 -14.57 18.45
C ARG A 160 60.78 -15.39 18.59
N GLY A 161 61.04 -16.31 17.68
CA GLY A 161 62.29 -17.07 17.63
C GLY A 161 63.51 -16.17 17.47
N LYS A 162 63.46 -15.24 16.50
CA LYS A 162 64.51 -14.23 16.30
C LYS A 162 64.74 -13.38 17.54
N LEU A 163 63.68 -12.88 18.18
CA LEU A 163 63.77 -12.08 19.41
C LEU A 163 64.37 -12.86 20.59
N ALA A 164 64.07 -14.16 20.71
CA ALA A 164 64.65 -15.01 21.76
C ALA A 164 66.15 -15.25 21.56
N GLU A 165 66.59 -15.49 20.32
CA GLU A 165 68.03 -15.54 20.00
C GLU A 165 68.70 -14.19 20.19
N ALA A 166 67.97 -13.12 19.82
CA ALA A 166 68.31 -11.75 20.13
C ALA A 166 68.20 -11.38 21.64
N GLY A 167 67.89 -12.30 22.55
CA GLY A 167 68.15 -12.06 23.98
C GLY A 167 69.64 -12.25 24.31
N LYS A 168 70.29 -13.19 23.59
CA LYS A 168 71.61 -13.72 23.92
C LYS A 168 72.73 -12.73 23.59
N TRP A 169 72.66 -12.08 22.44
CA TRP A 169 73.59 -11.02 22.00
C TRP A 169 73.51 -9.73 22.84
N TYR A 170 72.32 -9.26 23.26
CA TYR A 170 72.13 -8.04 24.06
C TYR A 170 72.72 -8.19 25.46
N SER A 171 72.67 -9.41 25.99
CA SER A 171 73.21 -9.76 27.31
C SER A 171 74.69 -10.15 27.25
N ALA A 172 75.32 -10.18 26.07
CA ALA A 172 76.72 -10.58 25.91
C ALA A 172 77.68 -9.49 26.41
N THR A 173 78.68 -9.89 27.18
CA THR A 173 79.70 -8.98 27.77
C THR A 173 81.07 -9.10 27.10
N GLY A 174 81.22 -9.98 26.10
CA GLY A 174 82.45 -10.20 25.31
C GLY A 174 82.15 -10.44 23.83
N GLY A 175 83.15 -10.89 23.06
CA GLY A 175 82.98 -11.20 21.63
C GLY A 175 81.85 -12.21 21.36
N PHE A 176 81.10 -12.00 20.27
CA PHE A 176 79.91 -12.79 19.95
C PHE A 176 79.88 -13.17 18.46
N THR A 177 79.58 -14.43 18.17
CA THR A 177 79.37 -14.92 16.79
C THR A 177 77.88 -15.11 16.56
N LEU A 178 77.34 -14.46 15.52
CA LEU A 178 75.95 -14.66 15.10
C LEU A 178 75.78 -16.10 14.59
N SER A 179 74.80 -16.83 15.11
CA SER A 179 74.45 -18.18 14.62
C SER A 179 73.70 -18.13 13.27
N ASP A 180 73.06 -17.00 12.97
CA ASP A 180 72.31 -16.76 11.74
C ASP A 180 72.60 -15.35 11.23
N ALA A 181 72.94 -15.24 9.95
CA ALA A 181 73.19 -13.99 9.24
C ALA A 181 71.95 -13.07 9.20
N GLN A 182 70.75 -13.65 9.35
CA GLN A 182 69.50 -12.89 9.39
C GLN A 182 69.42 -11.90 10.57
N HIS A 183 70.21 -12.09 11.64
CA HIS A 183 70.33 -11.11 12.74
C HIS A 183 71.10 -9.84 12.34
N ALA A 184 71.87 -9.89 11.25
CA ALA A 184 72.54 -8.73 10.65
C ALA A 184 71.70 -8.04 9.54
N VAL A 185 70.46 -8.51 9.31
CA VAL A 185 69.55 -7.93 8.32
C VAL A 185 68.70 -6.85 8.97
N LYS A 186 68.85 -5.60 8.50
CA LYS A 186 68.08 -4.45 8.95
C LYS A 186 66.65 -4.45 8.38
N GLY A 187 66.50 -4.94 7.16
CA GLY A 187 65.24 -4.98 6.43
C GLY A 187 65.48 -5.51 5.02
N TYR A 188 64.52 -5.29 4.13
CA TYR A 188 64.59 -5.81 2.78
C TYR A 188 64.28 -4.74 1.74
N VAL A 189 64.99 -4.80 0.62
CA VAL A 189 64.57 -4.14 -0.62
C VAL A 189 63.69 -5.11 -1.39
N VAL A 190 62.51 -4.65 -1.79
CA VAL A 190 61.53 -5.45 -2.52
C VAL A 190 61.63 -5.11 -4.00
N ASP A 191 61.87 -6.13 -4.82
CA ASP A 191 61.84 -6.01 -6.27
C ASP A 191 60.66 -6.79 -6.84
N VAL A 192 60.12 -6.29 -7.94
CA VAL A 192 58.99 -6.90 -8.65
C VAL A 192 59.35 -7.14 -10.12
N TRP A 193 59.06 -8.34 -10.60
CA TRP A 193 59.10 -8.71 -12.00
C TRP A 193 57.74 -8.41 -12.63
N ASP A 194 57.72 -7.69 -13.74
CA ASP A 194 56.51 -7.37 -14.51
C ASP A 194 56.52 -8.14 -15.83
N ASP A 195 55.49 -8.94 -16.08
CA ASP A 195 55.38 -9.78 -17.28
C ASP A 195 55.31 -8.99 -18.59
N ARG A 196 54.83 -7.73 -18.54
CA ARG A 196 54.69 -6.86 -19.69
C ARG A 196 56.02 -6.26 -20.11
N THR A 197 56.80 -5.77 -19.13
CA THR A 197 58.14 -5.21 -19.39
C THR A 197 59.23 -6.28 -19.44
N ARG A 198 58.96 -7.49 -18.93
CA ARG A 198 59.91 -8.61 -18.82
C ARG A 198 61.22 -8.22 -18.14
N ARG A 199 61.11 -7.46 -17.05
CA ARG A 199 62.23 -6.94 -16.27
C ARG A 199 61.90 -6.89 -14.78
N TRP A 200 62.94 -7.00 -13.94
CA TRP A 200 62.86 -6.67 -12.52
C TRP A 200 62.97 -5.18 -12.31
N HIS A 201 62.12 -4.66 -11.44
CA HIS A 201 62.07 -3.27 -11.00
C HIS A 201 62.17 -3.22 -9.49
N THR A 202 62.92 -2.28 -8.94
CA THR A 202 62.95 -2.07 -7.49
C THR A 202 61.82 -1.12 -7.06
N LEU A 203 61.07 -1.51 -6.04
CA LEU A 203 60.03 -0.67 -5.43
C LEU A 203 60.59 0.31 -4.39
N CYS A 204 61.88 0.17 -4.09
CA CYS A 204 62.54 0.84 -2.97
C CYS A 204 63.59 1.88 -3.39
N ALA A 205 63.77 2.16 -4.69
CA ALA A 205 64.66 3.24 -5.14
C ALA A 205 64.03 4.62 -4.86
N ARG A 206 64.76 5.47 -4.14
CA ARG A 206 64.30 6.81 -3.75
C ARG A 206 65.41 7.83 -3.86
N ARG A 207 64.99 9.08 -4.06
CA ARG A 207 65.81 10.29 -3.95
C ARG A 207 65.42 11.03 -2.69
N GLY A 208 66.30 11.05 -1.70
CA GLY A 208 66.14 11.78 -0.45
C GLY A 208 66.67 13.20 -0.54
N THR A 209 65.92 14.16 0.00
CA THR A 209 66.36 15.53 0.27
C THR A 209 66.50 15.69 1.78
N TYR A 210 67.71 16.01 2.23
CA TYR A 210 68.08 16.12 3.63
C TYR A 210 68.36 17.57 3.97
N LYS A 211 67.57 18.16 4.87
CA LYS A 211 67.81 19.49 5.44
C LYS A 211 68.41 19.31 6.83
N LEU A 212 69.52 20.00 7.07
CA LEU A 212 70.28 19.94 8.31
C LEU A 212 70.05 21.19 9.15
N PRO A 213 70.30 21.13 10.48
CA PRO A 213 70.33 22.31 11.33
C PRO A 213 71.26 23.37 10.75
N GLY A 214 70.79 24.63 10.70
CA GLY A 214 71.51 25.74 10.04
C GLY A 214 71.23 25.90 8.54
N GLY A 215 70.24 25.19 7.97
CA GLY A 215 69.69 25.45 6.63
C GLY A 215 70.41 24.77 5.46
N ARG A 216 71.49 24.01 5.72
CA ARG A 216 72.21 23.26 4.67
C ARG A 216 71.34 22.12 4.16
N THR A 217 71.27 21.95 2.85
CA THR A 217 70.51 20.87 2.20
C THR A 217 71.38 20.07 1.25
N PHE A 218 71.19 18.76 1.19
CA PHE A 218 71.79 17.90 0.16
C PHE A 218 70.81 16.82 -0.30
N THR A 219 71.03 16.28 -1.49
CA THR A 219 70.29 15.14 -2.02
C THR A 219 71.16 13.89 -2.10
N ALA A 220 70.54 12.73 -1.97
CA ALA A 220 71.19 11.45 -2.21
C ALA A 220 70.17 10.44 -2.74
N ASP A 221 70.59 9.64 -3.71
CA ASP A 221 69.81 8.51 -4.23
C ASP A 221 70.26 7.25 -3.46
N ASP A 222 69.30 6.50 -2.92
CA ASP A 222 69.54 5.23 -2.23
C ASP A 222 68.35 4.28 -2.39
N GLU A 223 68.50 3.06 -1.86
CA GLU A 223 67.39 2.13 -1.71
C GLU A 223 66.96 2.07 -0.24
N GLY A 224 65.69 2.39 0.02
CA GLY A 224 65.12 2.30 1.36
C GLY A 224 64.86 0.85 1.76
N ALA A 225 65.11 0.50 3.02
CA ALA A 225 64.74 -0.81 3.54
C ALA A 225 63.30 -0.81 4.05
N VAL A 226 62.52 -1.83 3.67
CA VAL A 226 61.25 -2.15 4.35
C VAL A 226 61.59 -3.02 5.56
N SER A 227 61.31 -2.52 6.76
CA SER A 227 61.57 -3.22 8.02
C SER A 227 60.28 -3.83 8.60
N THR A 228 60.45 -4.77 9.54
CA THR A 228 59.31 -5.37 10.23
C THR A 228 58.85 -4.48 11.37
N ALA A 229 57.69 -3.83 11.21
CA ALA A 229 57.02 -3.11 12.29
C ALA A 229 56.05 -4.05 13.03
N ALA A 230 56.20 -4.14 14.36
CA ALA A 230 55.22 -4.77 15.26
C ALA A 230 54.42 -3.66 15.96
N THR A 231 53.10 -3.81 16.06
CA THR A 231 52.24 -2.80 16.70
C THR A 231 51.83 -3.27 18.08
N ALA A 232 51.98 -2.38 19.07
CA ALA A 232 51.39 -2.56 20.39
C ALA A 232 50.09 -1.76 20.45
N LYS A 233 49.10 -2.23 21.22
CA LYS A 233 47.91 -1.41 21.50
C LYS A 233 48.33 -0.15 22.29
N PRO A 234 47.77 1.04 21.96
CA PRO A 234 47.94 2.22 22.80
C PRO A 234 47.51 1.91 24.24
N GLU A 235 48.21 2.47 25.24
CA GLU A 235 47.95 2.33 26.69
C GLU A 235 48.23 0.98 27.35
N ALA A 236 48.81 0.03 26.64
CA ALA A 236 49.13 -1.24 27.27
C ALA A 236 50.38 -1.13 28.18
N GLY A 237 50.21 -1.51 29.45
CA GLY A 237 51.30 -1.56 30.43
C GLY A 237 52.41 -2.56 30.07
N THR A 238 53.56 -2.45 30.73
CA THR A 238 54.73 -3.32 30.58
C THR A 238 54.34 -4.80 30.69
N GLY A 239 54.41 -5.52 29.56
CA GLY A 239 53.89 -6.89 29.39
C GLY A 239 52.94 -7.08 28.20
N THR A 240 52.77 -6.07 27.34
CA THR A 240 51.80 -6.05 26.23
C THR A 240 52.02 -7.13 25.16
N MET A 241 50.96 -7.82 24.76
CA MET A 241 50.94 -8.62 23.52
C MET A 241 51.17 -7.71 22.29
N MET A 242 52.25 -7.95 21.56
CA MET A 242 52.50 -7.34 20.26
C MET A 242 51.64 -8.03 19.21
N TYR A 243 50.98 -7.25 18.35
CA TYR A 243 50.27 -7.76 17.18
C TYR A 243 51.19 -7.65 15.96
N LEU A 244 51.23 -8.73 15.18
CA LEU A 244 52.01 -8.80 13.95
C LEU A 244 51.16 -9.41 12.84
N HIS A 245 51.01 -8.66 11.75
CA HIS A 245 50.31 -9.13 10.55
C HIS A 245 51.16 -10.15 9.78
N GLU A 246 50.52 -11.15 9.16
CA GLU A 246 51.22 -12.04 8.22
C GLU A 246 51.62 -11.31 6.93
N SER A 247 50.91 -10.24 6.57
CA SER A 247 51.36 -9.31 5.52
C SER A 247 52.65 -8.60 5.94
N MET A 248 53.70 -8.78 5.15
CA MET A 248 54.99 -8.12 5.32
C MET A 248 54.97 -6.71 4.73
N VAL A 249 54.48 -6.60 3.50
CA VAL A 249 54.38 -5.36 2.75
C VAL A 249 53.29 -5.47 1.69
N ARG A 250 52.68 -4.33 1.34
CA ARG A 250 51.65 -4.23 0.33
C ARG A 250 52.09 -3.26 -0.75
N TRP A 251 52.08 -3.72 -2.01
CA TRP A 251 52.38 -2.91 -3.17
C TRP A 251 51.10 -2.56 -3.94
N ASN A 252 50.81 -1.26 -4.02
CA ASN A 252 49.62 -0.69 -4.66
C ASN A 252 49.97 0.06 -5.97
N GLY A 253 51.07 -0.30 -6.62
CA GLY A 253 51.54 0.39 -7.83
C GLY A 253 52.43 1.62 -7.57
N TRP A 254 52.73 1.94 -6.30
CA TRP A 254 53.65 3.03 -5.94
C TRP A 254 54.91 2.55 -5.21
N SER A 255 55.85 3.45 -4.91
CA SER A 255 57.04 3.14 -4.12
C SER A 255 56.71 2.74 -2.69
N LEU A 256 57.44 1.77 -2.15
CA LEU A 256 57.30 1.31 -0.76
C LEU A 256 58.04 2.18 0.26
N VAL A 257 58.86 3.13 -0.21
CA VAL A 257 59.80 3.90 0.63
C VAL A 257 59.73 5.41 0.38
N ALA A 258 58.86 5.83 -0.53
CA ALA A 258 58.58 7.22 -0.83
C ALA A 258 57.06 7.41 -0.92
N PRO A 259 56.50 8.45 -0.28
CA PRO A 259 55.06 8.69 -0.29
C PRO A 259 54.53 8.99 -1.71
N PRO A 260 53.23 8.73 -1.97
CA PRO A 260 52.57 9.18 -3.19
C PRO A 260 52.54 10.70 -3.29
N VAL A 261 52.42 11.22 -4.52
CA VAL A 261 52.28 12.65 -4.76
C VAL A 261 50.86 13.08 -4.39
N GLY A 262 50.74 14.05 -3.49
CA GLY A 262 49.45 14.58 -3.02
C GLY A 262 49.19 14.29 -1.54
N THR A 263 48.19 14.97 -0.96
CA THR A 263 47.74 14.71 0.41
C THR A 263 46.67 13.62 0.35
N PRO A 264 46.74 12.55 1.15
CA PRO A 264 45.65 11.58 1.25
C PRO A 264 44.38 12.33 1.71
N VAL A 265 43.36 12.40 0.85
CA VAL A 265 42.08 12.98 1.21
C VAL A 265 41.23 11.88 1.83
N THR A 266 40.98 11.95 3.14
CA THR A 266 39.94 11.15 3.78
C THR A 266 38.61 11.86 3.58
N THR A 267 37.63 11.19 3.00
CA THR A 267 36.27 11.71 2.82
C THR A 267 35.49 11.84 4.13
N GLU A 268 36.04 11.36 5.25
CA GLU A 268 35.48 11.51 6.59
C GLU A 268 36.24 12.59 7.37
N SER A 269 35.58 13.74 7.57
CA SER A 269 35.99 14.87 8.41
C SER A 269 37.36 15.51 8.11
N PRO A 270 37.44 16.85 7.93
CA PRO A 270 38.70 17.59 7.83
C PRO A 270 39.68 17.31 9.00
N ASP A 271 39.14 16.90 10.15
CA ASP A 271 39.88 16.65 11.39
C ASP A 271 40.59 15.28 11.46
N ARG A 272 40.32 14.39 10.49
CA ARG A 272 40.89 13.02 10.43
C ARG A 272 41.98 12.85 9.38
N VAL A 273 42.57 13.94 8.87
CA VAL A 273 43.82 13.84 8.13
C VAL A 273 44.86 13.22 9.06
N PRO A 274 45.47 12.07 8.72
CA PRO A 274 46.56 11.52 9.51
C PRO A 274 47.62 12.62 9.67
N LYS A 275 47.90 13.03 10.91
CA LYS A 275 49.00 13.97 11.18
C LYS A 275 50.23 13.39 10.49
N ALA A 276 50.93 14.24 9.74
CA ALA A 276 52.23 13.89 9.17
C ALA A 276 53.06 13.19 10.25
N ALA A 277 53.75 12.11 9.88
CA ALA A 277 54.64 11.41 10.79
C ALA A 277 55.51 12.45 11.51
N PRO A 278 55.70 12.35 12.85
CA PRO A 278 56.47 13.33 13.59
C PRO A 278 57.80 13.55 12.88
N ALA A 279 58.16 14.82 12.66
CA ALA A 279 59.47 15.17 12.13
C ALA A 279 60.53 14.39 12.90
N SER A 280 61.58 13.94 12.21
CA SER A 280 62.71 13.25 12.83
C SER A 280 63.04 13.92 14.16
N GLY A 281 63.15 13.16 15.25
CA GLY A 281 63.18 13.66 16.64
C GLY A 281 64.35 14.59 17.00
N LEU A 282 65.05 15.13 16.01
CA LEU A 282 66.13 16.10 16.06
C LEU A 282 65.65 17.45 15.49
N PRO A 283 65.59 18.52 16.31
CA PRO A 283 65.25 19.85 15.86
C PRO A 283 66.13 20.32 14.68
N GLY A 284 65.51 20.77 13.58
CA GLY A 284 66.20 21.29 12.40
C GLY A 284 66.73 20.23 11.42
N PHE A 285 66.53 18.94 11.69
CA PHE A 285 66.74 17.88 10.71
C PHE A 285 65.41 17.52 10.05
N GLU A 286 65.32 17.64 8.72
CA GLU A 286 64.14 17.24 7.94
C GLU A 286 64.56 16.37 6.77
N VAL A 287 63.79 15.32 6.48
CA VAL A 287 64.04 14.43 5.34
C VAL A 287 62.77 14.23 4.54
N SER A 288 62.86 14.35 3.21
CA SER A 288 61.75 14.06 2.29
C SER A 288 62.22 13.16 1.16
N PHE A 289 61.42 12.18 0.76
CA PHE A 289 61.75 11.22 -0.30
C PHE A 289 60.79 11.31 -1.47
N VAL A 290 61.33 11.17 -2.69
CA VAL A 290 60.56 10.91 -3.91
C VAL A 290 61.06 9.64 -4.57
N PRO A 291 60.22 8.87 -5.29
CA PRO A 291 60.70 7.71 -6.05
C PRO A 291 61.75 8.13 -7.09
N GLN A 292 62.76 7.29 -7.31
CA GLN A 292 63.72 7.54 -8.39
C GLN A 292 63.00 7.46 -9.76
N PRO A 293 63.16 8.44 -10.67
CA PRO A 293 62.49 8.40 -11.97
C PRO A 293 62.83 7.15 -12.78
N GLY A 294 61.82 6.48 -13.33
CA GLY A 294 61.97 5.33 -14.23
C GLY A 294 62.18 3.98 -13.55
N THR A 295 62.14 3.90 -12.22
CA THR A 295 62.34 2.63 -11.48
C THR A 295 61.05 1.90 -11.15
N LEU A 296 59.90 2.58 -11.12
CA LEU A 296 58.62 1.96 -10.73
C LEU A 296 57.91 1.33 -11.94
N PRO A 297 57.41 0.08 -11.81
CA PRO A 297 56.47 -0.49 -12.77
C PRO A 297 55.04 -0.06 -12.48
N VAL A 298 54.13 -0.36 -13.41
CA VAL A 298 52.70 -0.05 -13.27
C VAL A 298 51.93 -1.29 -12.79
N LEU A 299 51.02 -1.09 -11.84
CA LEU A 299 50.08 -2.13 -11.39
C LEU A 299 48.82 -2.07 -12.27
N ARG A 300 48.45 -3.17 -12.93
CA ARG A 300 47.29 -3.26 -13.82
C ARG A 300 46.55 -4.58 -13.68
N PHE A 301 45.23 -4.52 -13.79
CA PHE A 301 44.41 -5.73 -13.79
C PHE A 301 44.78 -6.66 -14.96
N GLY A 302 44.83 -7.96 -14.67
CA GLY A 302 45.18 -9.01 -15.62
C GLY A 302 46.68 -9.20 -15.88
N ARG A 303 47.57 -8.30 -15.40
CA ARG A 303 49.03 -8.47 -15.53
C ARG A 303 49.59 -9.36 -14.41
N GLY A 304 50.64 -10.11 -14.74
CA GLY A 304 51.33 -11.03 -13.85
C GLY A 304 52.61 -10.47 -13.24
N TYR A 305 52.79 -10.69 -11.93
CA TYR A 305 53.92 -10.19 -11.15
C TYR A 305 54.61 -11.29 -10.35
N ARG A 306 55.92 -11.17 -10.16
CA ARG A 306 56.68 -11.95 -9.16
C ARG A 306 57.46 -11.00 -8.27
N PHE A 307 57.75 -11.42 -7.05
CA PHE A 307 58.49 -10.62 -6.09
C PHE A 307 59.74 -11.35 -5.63
N GLN A 308 60.77 -10.59 -5.31
CA GLN A 308 61.96 -11.07 -4.61
C GLN A 308 62.37 -10.03 -3.58
N MET A 309 63.15 -10.45 -2.58
CA MET A 309 63.57 -9.60 -1.48
C MET A 309 65.08 -9.68 -1.32
N ARG A 310 65.77 -8.55 -1.51
CA ARG A 310 67.20 -8.42 -1.26
C ARG A 310 67.44 -7.99 0.18
N ALA A 311 68.35 -8.68 0.87
CA ALA A 311 68.67 -8.34 2.26
C ALA A 311 69.40 -7.01 2.33
N VAL A 312 68.97 -6.15 3.25
CA VAL A 312 69.68 -4.92 3.61
C VAL A 312 70.45 -5.17 4.89
N ASP A 313 71.74 -4.91 4.86
CA ASP A 313 72.59 -5.05 6.05
C ASP A 313 72.34 -3.93 7.08
N VAL A 314 72.95 -4.06 8.26
CA VAL A 314 72.86 -3.07 9.36
C VAL A 314 73.32 -1.66 8.97
N ILE A 315 74.12 -1.50 7.90
CA ILE A 315 74.59 -0.20 7.41
C ILE A 315 73.77 0.34 6.23
N GLY A 316 72.62 -0.30 5.93
CA GLY A 316 71.70 0.15 4.89
C GLY A 316 72.22 -0.06 3.47
N ARG A 317 73.02 -1.11 3.23
CA ARG A 317 73.44 -1.55 1.89
C ARG A 317 72.66 -2.79 1.49
N ALA A 318 72.17 -2.77 0.25
CA ALA A 318 71.60 -3.91 -0.44
C ALA A 318 72.48 -4.27 -1.65
N ASP A 319 72.38 -5.52 -2.09
CA ASP A 319 73.06 -6.03 -3.28
C ASP A 319 72.46 -5.44 -4.56
N PRO A 320 73.22 -4.92 -5.54
CA PRO A 320 72.66 -4.38 -6.78
C PRO A 320 71.64 -5.28 -7.51
N LEU A 321 70.56 -4.68 -7.99
CA LEU A 321 69.53 -5.37 -8.77
C LEU A 321 70.04 -5.78 -10.16
N ASN A 322 69.81 -7.03 -10.56
CA ASN A 322 69.95 -7.47 -11.95
C ASN A 322 68.57 -7.43 -12.66
N PRO A 323 68.28 -6.40 -13.47
CA PRO A 323 66.95 -6.20 -14.06
C PRO A 323 66.56 -7.24 -15.11
N THR A 324 67.53 -7.98 -15.66
CA THR A 324 67.30 -8.97 -16.73
C THR A 324 67.45 -10.42 -16.24
N SER A 325 67.57 -10.63 -14.92
CA SER A 325 67.66 -11.97 -14.35
C SER A 325 66.41 -12.79 -14.68
N THR A 326 66.61 -14.01 -15.19
CA THR A 326 65.56 -15.02 -15.39
C THR A 326 65.60 -16.12 -14.32
N ASP A 327 66.44 -15.96 -13.30
CA ASP A 327 66.44 -16.84 -12.14
C ASP A 327 65.27 -16.48 -11.22
N PHE A 328 64.27 -17.36 -11.19
CA PHE A 328 63.08 -17.23 -10.35
C PHE A 328 63.11 -18.17 -9.13
N SER A 329 64.24 -18.87 -8.88
CA SER A 329 64.36 -19.89 -7.84
C SER A 329 64.05 -19.38 -6.43
N ARG A 330 64.31 -18.09 -6.16
CA ARG A 330 64.05 -17.41 -4.88
C ARG A 330 62.88 -16.43 -4.92
N SER A 331 62.10 -16.43 -6.01
CA SER A 331 60.97 -15.52 -6.19
C SER A 331 59.65 -16.09 -5.63
N VAL A 332 58.67 -15.21 -5.41
CA VAL A 332 57.29 -15.58 -5.08
C VAL A 332 56.30 -14.92 -6.06
N PRO A 333 55.40 -15.68 -6.71
CA PRO A 333 55.33 -17.14 -6.73
C PRO A 333 56.61 -17.81 -7.27
N PRO A 334 56.89 -19.07 -6.91
CA PRO A 334 58.07 -19.81 -7.37
C PRO A 334 58.02 -20.10 -8.88
N ALA A 335 59.16 -20.49 -9.46
CA ALA A 335 59.36 -20.63 -10.91
C ALA A 335 58.39 -21.64 -11.59
N ASP A 336 57.97 -22.67 -10.86
CA ASP A 336 57.04 -23.73 -11.29
C ASP A 336 55.57 -23.27 -11.28
N LYS A 337 55.26 -22.11 -10.68
CA LYS A 337 53.93 -21.51 -10.66
C LYS A 337 53.86 -20.30 -11.58
N PRO A 338 52.70 -19.98 -12.18
CA PRO A 338 52.53 -18.74 -12.93
C PRO A 338 52.75 -17.51 -12.03
N PRO A 339 53.13 -16.35 -12.60
CA PRO A 339 53.16 -15.08 -11.86
C PRO A 339 51.81 -14.77 -11.21
N ALA A 340 51.82 -14.09 -10.06
CA ALA A 340 50.60 -13.66 -9.38
C ALA A 340 49.91 -12.60 -10.22
N ARG A 341 48.66 -12.82 -10.59
CA ARG A 341 47.89 -11.87 -11.40
C ARG A 341 47.29 -10.81 -10.47
N HIS A 342 47.31 -9.54 -10.86
CA HIS A 342 46.50 -8.53 -10.17
C HIS A 342 45.09 -8.59 -10.75
N LEU A 343 44.08 -9.01 -9.97
CA LEU A 343 42.69 -9.13 -10.43
C LEU A 343 41.75 -8.24 -9.62
N ARG A 344 40.62 -7.86 -10.20
CA ARG A 344 39.59 -7.04 -9.56
C ARG A 344 38.67 -7.91 -8.70
N PHE A 345 38.55 -7.52 -7.45
CA PHE A 345 37.63 -8.07 -6.45
C PHE A 345 36.57 -7.05 -6.04
N ASP A 346 36.85 -5.75 -6.22
CA ASP A 346 35.89 -4.68 -5.98
C ASP A 346 34.63 -4.85 -6.85
N PRO A 347 33.43 -4.72 -6.26
CA PRO A 347 32.19 -4.86 -6.99
C PRO A 347 32.02 -3.75 -8.04
N VAL A 348 31.25 -4.06 -9.08
CA VAL A 348 30.68 -3.10 -10.03
C VAL A 348 29.36 -2.62 -9.46
N ALA A 349 29.37 -1.46 -8.81
CA ALA A 349 28.19 -0.90 -8.13
C ALA A 349 26.97 -0.81 -9.07
N ALA A 350 25.76 -0.82 -8.50
CA ALA A 350 24.54 -0.64 -9.27
C ALA A 350 24.55 0.71 -10.03
N PRO A 351 23.91 0.80 -11.20
CA PRO A 351 23.83 2.05 -11.96
C PRO A 351 23.26 3.20 -11.13
N ILE A 352 23.75 4.41 -11.39
CA ILE A 352 23.21 5.64 -10.81
C ILE A 352 21.85 5.90 -11.44
N VAL A 353 20.85 6.13 -10.59
CA VAL A 353 19.47 6.45 -10.98
C VAL A 353 19.25 7.94 -10.80
N VAL A 354 18.83 8.63 -11.87
CA VAL A 354 18.54 10.08 -11.86
C VAL A 354 17.15 10.34 -12.41
N PRO A 355 16.24 11.01 -11.69
CA PRO A 355 14.93 11.41 -12.21
C PRO A 355 15.02 12.26 -13.49
N SER A 356 14.12 12.05 -14.46
CA SER A 356 14.08 12.89 -15.67
C SER A 356 13.17 14.12 -15.56
N ALA A 357 12.35 14.18 -14.53
CA ALA A 357 11.38 15.23 -14.25
C ALA A 357 11.28 15.43 -12.72
N PRO A 358 10.70 16.55 -12.25
CA PRO A 358 10.42 16.73 -10.83
C PRO A 358 9.59 15.55 -10.29
N MET A 359 9.97 15.04 -9.13
CA MET A 359 9.24 13.99 -8.45
C MET A 359 7.95 14.55 -7.85
N THR A 360 6.90 13.74 -7.95
CA THR A 360 5.54 14.04 -7.49
C THR A 360 5.17 13.17 -6.30
N GLU A 361 3.94 13.27 -5.78
CA GLU A 361 3.54 12.60 -4.54
C GLU A 361 3.73 11.07 -4.59
N GLY A 362 4.43 10.54 -3.58
CA GLY A 362 4.81 9.13 -3.48
C GLY A 362 5.94 8.70 -4.43
N GLU A 363 6.54 9.59 -5.21
CA GLU A 363 7.76 9.31 -5.96
C GLU A 363 9.02 9.59 -5.15
N SER A 364 10.04 8.76 -5.38
CA SER A 364 11.42 9.00 -4.95
C SER A 364 12.38 8.58 -6.06
N VAL A 365 13.68 8.64 -5.79
CA VAL A 365 14.68 8.11 -6.74
C VAL A 365 14.43 6.63 -7.02
N ASP A 366 13.99 5.87 -6.00
CA ASP A 366 13.78 4.42 -6.06
C ASP A 366 12.31 4.02 -6.26
N ILE A 367 11.36 4.92 -6.03
CA ILE A 367 9.93 4.69 -6.23
C ILE A 367 9.47 5.46 -7.46
N ILE A 368 9.06 4.73 -8.50
CA ILE A 368 8.64 5.29 -9.79
C ILE A 368 7.13 5.08 -9.92
N VAL A 369 6.37 6.17 -10.04
CA VAL A 369 4.90 6.12 -10.04
C VAL A 369 4.38 6.49 -11.43
N LEU A 370 3.70 5.54 -12.06
CA LEU A 370 2.85 5.77 -13.23
C LEU A 370 1.44 6.10 -12.76
N ARG A 371 0.86 7.17 -13.32
CA ARG A 371 -0.54 7.58 -13.09
C ARG A 371 -1.28 7.55 -14.43
N PRO A 372 -2.04 6.50 -14.73
CA PRO A 372 -2.68 6.33 -16.04
C PRO A 372 -3.96 7.15 -16.20
N ASP A 373 -4.46 7.78 -15.13
CA ASP A 373 -5.68 8.60 -15.12
C ASP A 373 -5.42 10.12 -14.97
N PRO A 374 -4.64 10.76 -15.86
CA PRO A 374 -4.39 12.20 -15.76
C PRO A 374 -5.65 13.03 -16.06
N GLY A 375 -6.65 12.43 -16.72
CA GLY A 375 -7.77 13.13 -17.37
C GLY A 375 -8.83 13.77 -16.47
N VAL A 376 -8.86 13.47 -15.16
CA VAL A 376 -9.79 14.15 -14.25
C VAL A 376 -9.27 15.53 -13.83
N LEU A 377 -7.99 15.84 -14.06
CA LEU A 377 -7.35 17.08 -13.59
C LEU A 377 -7.56 18.30 -14.50
N GLY A 378 -8.14 18.14 -15.69
CA GLY A 378 -8.30 19.21 -16.68
C GLY A 378 -9.66 19.91 -16.72
N PHE A 379 -10.68 19.39 -16.00
CA PHE A 379 -12.06 19.89 -16.10
C PHE A 379 -12.72 20.22 -14.74
N VAL A 380 -12.02 20.08 -13.63
CA VAL A 380 -12.48 20.53 -12.30
C VAL A 380 -11.73 21.79 -11.93
N SER A 381 -12.46 22.90 -11.76
CA SER A 381 -11.91 24.12 -11.18
C SER A 381 -11.46 23.79 -9.76
N ASN A 382 -10.15 23.87 -9.50
CA ASN A 382 -9.55 23.70 -8.19
C ASN A 382 -8.58 24.86 -7.91
N LEU A 383 -8.45 25.24 -6.65
CA LEU A 383 -7.54 26.32 -6.23
C LEU A 383 -6.08 25.84 -6.16
N LEU A 384 -5.86 24.53 -6.09
CA LEU A 384 -4.55 23.90 -5.94
C LEU A 384 -3.96 23.47 -7.28
N ALA A 385 -2.62 23.44 -7.38
CA ALA A 385 -1.95 23.09 -8.62
C ALA A 385 -2.31 21.66 -9.07
N PRO A 386 -2.63 21.44 -10.37
CA PRO A 386 -2.93 20.10 -10.87
C PRO A 386 -1.69 19.19 -10.77
N LEU A 387 -1.92 17.90 -10.51
CA LEU A 387 -0.92 16.84 -10.64
C LEU A 387 -0.59 16.65 -12.12
N LEU A 388 0.33 17.46 -12.65
CA LEU A 388 0.84 17.26 -14.01
C LEU A 388 1.46 15.86 -14.08
N GLY A 389 1.00 15.03 -15.02
CA GLY A 389 1.56 13.70 -15.24
C GLY A 389 3.03 13.82 -15.63
N THR A 390 3.93 13.67 -14.66
CA THR A 390 5.35 13.62 -14.92
C THR A 390 5.67 12.29 -15.62
N PRO A 391 6.52 12.30 -16.66
CA PRO A 391 6.92 11.06 -17.29
C PRO A 391 7.55 10.14 -16.23
N PRO A 392 7.09 8.88 -16.08
CA PRO A 392 7.62 7.93 -15.11
C PRO A 392 8.95 7.35 -15.63
N VAL A 393 9.92 8.25 -15.84
CA VAL A 393 11.19 7.99 -16.50
C VAL A 393 12.34 8.30 -15.55
N ARG A 394 13.34 7.41 -15.55
CA ARG A 394 14.61 7.57 -14.85
C ARG A 394 15.76 7.40 -15.84
N HIS A 395 16.80 8.21 -15.71
CA HIS A 395 18.09 7.98 -16.35
C HIS A 395 18.89 7.00 -15.52
N LEU A 396 19.48 6.02 -16.18
CA LEU A 396 20.42 5.04 -15.65
C LEU A 396 21.79 5.33 -16.25
N ALA A 397 22.78 5.55 -15.39
CA ALA A 397 24.14 5.83 -15.81
C ALA A 397 25.15 4.93 -15.08
N PRO A 398 26.32 4.64 -15.70
CA PRO A 398 27.35 3.86 -15.05
C PRO A 398 27.85 4.54 -13.76
N PRO A 399 28.22 3.76 -12.72
CA PRO A 399 28.67 4.29 -11.45
C PRO A 399 29.97 5.08 -11.60
N LYS A 400 30.15 6.10 -10.75
CA LYS A 400 31.39 6.87 -10.64
C LYS A 400 32.46 6.06 -9.91
N VAL A 401 33.67 6.03 -10.46
CA VAL A 401 34.82 5.35 -9.87
C VAL A 401 36.01 6.29 -9.70
N SER A 402 37.00 5.87 -8.90
CA SER A 402 38.22 6.65 -8.66
C SER A 402 39.17 6.61 -9.86
N VAL A 403 40.03 7.63 -9.95
CA VAL A 403 41.13 7.68 -10.94
C VAL A 403 42.01 6.42 -10.84
N GLY A 404 42.33 5.98 -9.62
CA GLY A 404 43.16 4.79 -9.39
C GLY A 404 42.55 3.52 -10.00
N LEU A 405 41.23 3.32 -9.88
CA LEU A 405 40.57 2.18 -10.50
C LEU A 405 40.65 2.25 -12.03
N CYS A 406 40.46 3.44 -12.63
CA CYS A 406 40.61 3.64 -14.06
C CYS A 406 42.05 3.38 -14.54
N GLU A 407 43.05 3.77 -13.74
CA GLU A 407 44.46 3.50 -13.99
C GLU A 407 44.76 2.01 -13.94
N GLU A 408 44.28 1.28 -12.93
CA GLU A 408 44.48 -0.17 -12.82
C GLU A 408 43.85 -0.94 -13.99
N HIS A 409 42.73 -0.48 -14.56
CA HIS A 409 42.16 -1.01 -15.81
C HIS A 409 42.95 -0.62 -17.07
N GLY A 410 43.95 0.26 -16.96
CA GLY A 410 44.77 0.70 -18.09
C GLY A 410 44.06 1.68 -19.03
N MET A 411 42.93 2.26 -18.61
CA MET A 411 42.11 3.14 -19.48
C MET A 411 42.83 4.43 -19.90
N VAL A 412 43.85 4.80 -19.12
CA VAL A 412 44.65 5.99 -19.35
C VAL A 412 46.06 5.68 -19.84
N ASP A 413 46.33 4.43 -20.21
CA ASP A 413 47.62 4.03 -20.75
C ASP A 413 47.74 4.39 -22.24
N THR A 414 49.00 4.56 -22.66
CA THR A 414 49.44 4.53 -24.06
C THR A 414 49.50 3.09 -24.57
N ALA A 415 49.71 2.89 -25.88
CA ALA A 415 49.91 1.55 -26.45
C ALA A 415 51.10 0.78 -25.82
N ALA A 416 52.09 1.51 -25.28
CA ALA A 416 53.22 0.94 -24.56
C ALA A 416 52.87 0.47 -23.12
N GLY A 417 51.62 0.65 -22.67
CA GLY A 417 51.15 0.23 -21.35
C GLY A 417 51.67 1.09 -20.20
N ARG A 418 51.95 2.38 -20.48
CA ARG A 418 52.37 3.41 -19.51
C ARG A 418 51.33 4.53 -19.46
N PRO A 419 51.08 5.17 -18.31
CA PRO A 419 50.18 6.32 -18.18
C PRO A 419 50.49 7.41 -19.22
N ASP A 420 49.46 7.91 -19.88
CA ASP A 420 49.55 9.02 -20.83
C ASP A 420 49.35 10.38 -20.11
N PRO A 421 50.39 11.22 -19.99
CA PRO A 421 50.28 12.51 -19.30
C PRO A 421 49.23 13.45 -19.91
N SER A 422 48.91 13.31 -21.20
CA SER A 422 47.90 14.15 -21.87
C SER A 422 46.48 13.95 -21.32
N LYS A 423 46.22 12.81 -20.69
CA LYS A 423 44.91 12.48 -20.09
C LYS A 423 44.69 13.11 -18.72
N TYR A 424 45.70 13.74 -18.11
CA TYR A 424 45.61 14.29 -16.76
C TYR A 424 44.48 15.33 -16.60
N GLN A 425 44.35 16.29 -17.52
CA GLN A 425 43.30 17.31 -17.44
C GLN A 425 41.89 16.71 -17.51
N MET A 426 41.72 15.67 -18.33
CA MET A 426 40.45 14.94 -18.44
C MET A 426 40.11 14.24 -17.11
N LEU A 427 41.08 13.53 -16.52
CA LEU A 427 40.90 12.85 -15.23
C LEU A 427 40.57 13.87 -14.13
N ALA A 428 41.35 14.95 -14.03
CA ALA A 428 41.18 15.97 -13.00
C ALA A 428 39.84 16.71 -13.13
N THR A 429 39.30 16.85 -14.34
CA THR A 429 37.97 17.47 -14.55
C THR A 429 36.85 16.51 -14.17
N ARG A 430 36.92 15.25 -14.61
CA ARG A 430 35.86 14.25 -14.38
C ARG A 430 35.85 13.70 -12.96
N ASP A 431 36.99 13.60 -12.31
CA ASP A 431 37.09 13.16 -10.92
C ASP A 431 36.45 14.17 -9.95
N ARG A 432 36.58 15.47 -10.25
CA ARG A 432 35.92 16.56 -9.52
C ARG A 432 34.41 16.63 -9.70
N ALA A 433 33.82 15.85 -10.61
CA ALA A 433 32.38 15.88 -10.85
C ALA A 433 31.61 15.46 -9.59
N ASP A 434 30.83 16.38 -9.03
CA ASP A 434 29.94 16.11 -7.89
C ASP A 434 28.59 15.58 -8.39
N LEU A 435 28.28 14.33 -8.05
CA LEU A 435 27.02 13.69 -8.45
C LEU A 435 25.80 14.38 -7.81
N THR A 436 25.97 15.02 -6.65
CA THR A 436 24.88 15.73 -5.95
C THR A 436 24.53 17.06 -6.62
N ALA A 437 25.42 17.56 -7.51
CA ALA A 437 25.20 18.76 -8.30
C ALA A 437 24.65 18.48 -9.70
N VAL A 438 24.50 17.22 -10.10
CA VAL A 438 24.02 16.85 -11.44
C VAL A 438 22.52 17.14 -11.56
N GLY A 439 22.16 17.97 -12.55
CA GLY A 439 20.78 18.32 -12.85
C GLY A 439 20.25 19.55 -12.12
N THR A 440 18.95 19.75 -12.19
CA THR A 440 18.23 20.88 -11.59
C THR A 440 17.64 20.45 -10.25
N VAL A 441 17.64 21.34 -9.26
CA VAL A 441 17.01 21.10 -7.95
C VAL A 441 15.52 20.83 -8.14
N ASP A 442 15.02 19.78 -7.49
CA ASP A 442 13.60 19.48 -7.50
C ASP A 442 12.83 20.54 -6.68
N PRO A 443 11.82 21.22 -7.26
CA PRO A 443 11.05 22.25 -6.55
C PRO A 443 10.34 21.75 -5.29
N ARG A 444 9.98 20.46 -5.23
CA ARG A 444 9.28 19.85 -4.08
C ARG A 444 10.22 19.10 -3.15
N GLN A 445 11.39 18.69 -3.62
CA GLN A 445 12.38 17.96 -2.84
C GLN A 445 13.76 18.62 -2.98
N PRO A 446 14.07 19.71 -2.24
CA PRO A 446 15.28 20.51 -2.46
C PRO A 446 16.62 19.76 -2.34
N HIS A 447 16.62 18.60 -1.68
CA HIS A 447 17.78 17.71 -1.53
C HIS A 447 17.95 16.73 -2.70
N GLN A 448 17.01 16.70 -3.64
CA GLN A 448 17.01 15.87 -4.83
C GLN A 448 17.16 16.72 -6.09
N ARG A 449 17.60 16.07 -7.17
CA ARG A 449 17.76 16.70 -8.48
C ARG A 449 17.20 15.82 -9.59
N TYR A 450 16.77 16.47 -10.67
CA TYR A 450 16.31 15.81 -11.89
C TYR A 450 16.99 16.39 -13.13
N VAL A 451 17.03 15.62 -14.21
CA VAL A 451 17.63 16.03 -15.49
C VAL A 451 16.59 15.95 -16.61
N PRO A 452 16.01 17.08 -17.04
CA PRO A 452 15.12 17.09 -18.19
C PRO A 452 15.90 16.79 -19.48
N GLY A 453 15.32 16.00 -20.37
CA GLY A 453 15.95 15.65 -21.65
C GLY A 453 17.01 14.55 -21.51
N THR A 454 18.26 14.82 -21.91
CA THR A 454 19.34 13.83 -22.00
C THR A 454 20.37 14.03 -20.89
N LEU A 455 20.70 12.97 -20.15
CA LEU A 455 21.79 12.98 -19.17
C LEU A 455 23.16 12.88 -19.85
N THR A 456 24.12 13.69 -19.44
CA THR A 456 25.53 13.59 -19.87
C THR A 456 26.37 13.03 -18.73
N VAL A 457 27.14 11.97 -19.01
CA VAL A 457 28.06 11.35 -18.04
C VAL A 457 29.33 12.20 -17.95
N ALA A 458 29.36 13.12 -16.98
CA ALA A 458 30.46 14.07 -16.77
C ALA A 458 31.54 13.57 -15.81
N TRP A 459 31.36 12.38 -15.23
CA TRP A 459 32.30 11.75 -14.29
C TRP A 459 33.08 10.60 -14.95
N LEU A 460 33.97 9.94 -14.19
CA LEU A 460 34.68 8.74 -14.63
C LEU A 460 33.78 7.50 -14.45
N PRO A 461 33.26 6.90 -15.55
CA PRO A 461 32.41 5.72 -15.44
C PRO A 461 33.26 4.46 -15.22
N ASP A 462 32.72 3.51 -14.45
CA ASP A 462 33.36 2.21 -14.25
C ASP A 462 33.65 1.51 -15.60
N PRO A 463 34.92 1.18 -15.91
CA PRO A 463 35.32 0.63 -17.21
C PRO A 463 34.64 -0.67 -17.62
N ILE A 464 34.22 -1.50 -16.65
CA ILE A 464 33.60 -2.81 -16.90
C ILE A 464 32.10 -2.81 -16.63
N CYS A 465 31.50 -1.68 -16.26
CA CYS A 465 30.04 -1.53 -16.20
C CYS A 465 29.49 -1.33 -17.62
N ARG A 466 29.09 -2.43 -18.26
CA ARG A 466 28.66 -2.46 -19.67
C ARG A 466 27.18 -2.18 -19.88
N GLY A 467 26.40 -2.01 -18.81
CA GLY A 467 24.96 -1.79 -18.92
C GLY A 467 24.25 -1.90 -17.59
N ALA A 468 22.96 -1.59 -17.63
CA ALA A 468 22.01 -1.79 -16.56
C ALA A 468 21.16 -3.04 -16.83
N VAL A 469 20.94 -3.83 -15.80
CA VAL A 469 20.05 -5.00 -15.84
C VAL A 469 18.95 -4.84 -14.82
N VAL A 470 17.71 -4.99 -15.26
CA VAL A 470 16.54 -5.04 -14.40
C VAL A 470 16.04 -6.48 -14.35
N SER A 471 15.85 -6.99 -13.13
CA SER A 471 15.36 -8.35 -12.85
C SER A 471 14.16 -8.32 -11.91
N GLY A 472 13.39 -9.41 -11.83
CA GLY A 472 12.12 -9.47 -11.08
C GLY A 472 10.87 -9.72 -11.94
N TYR A 473 11.02 -9.88 -13.25
CA TYR A 473 9.94 -10.31 -14.15
C TYR A 473 9.99 -11.83 -14.38
N PRO A 474 8.84 -12.51 -14.55
CA PRO A 474 8.79 -13.95 -14.82
C PRO A 474 9.53 -14.38 -16.10
N SER A 475 9.59 -13.51 -17.11
CA SER A 475 10.33 -13.72 -18.37
C SER A 475 11.85 -13.62 -18.23
N GLY A 476 12.36 -13.21 -17.08
CA GLY A 476 13.79 -13.03 -16.81
C GLY A 476 14.26 -11.58 -16.90
N PRO A 477 15.59 -11.35 -16.83
CA PRO A 477 16.17 -10.02 -16.78
C PRO A 477 16.19 -9.31 -18.15
N VAL A 478 15.98 -8.00 -18.16
CA VAL A 478 16.19 -7.12 -19.32
C VAL A 478 17.49 -6.34 -19.17
N LYS A 479 18.28 -6.23 -20.24
CA LYS A 479 19.59 -5.55 -20.27
C LYS A 479 19.58 -4.36 -21.22
N GLY A 480 19.90 -3.18 -20.71
CA GLY A 480 20.23 -1.99 -21.52
C GLY A 480 21.73 -1.71 -21.50
N THR A 481 22.34 -1.47 -22.65
CA THR A 481 23.80 -1.35 -22.79
C THR A 481 24.31 0.07 -22.61
N PHE A 482 25.47 0.23 -21.97
CA PHE A 482 26.19 1.49 -21.80
C PHE A 482 27.34 1.59 -22.80
N ASP A 483 27.00 1.82 -24.06
CA ASP A 483 27.97 1.95 -25.13
C ASP A 483 28.42 3.41 -25.33
N PRO A 484 29.66 3.65 -25.78
CA PRO A 484 30.03 4.96 -26.27
C PRO A 484 29.21 5.33 -27.52
N PRO A 485 29.04 6.62 -27.83
CA PRO A 485 28.45 7.04 -29.09
C PRO A 485 29.28 6.52 -30.28
N LEU A 486 28.71 6.52 -31.49
CA LEU A 486 29.42 6.11 -32.70
C LEU A 486 30.75 6.88 -32.84
N LEU A 487 31.86 6.16 -33.07
CA LEU A 487 33.25 6.68 -33.09
C LEU A 487 33.76 7.24 -31.75
N GLY A 488 32.99 7.12 -30.67
CA GLY A 488 33.36 7.47 -29.31
C GLY A 488 34.17 6.36 -28.63
N SER A 489 34.83 6.73 -27.53
CA SER A 489 35.54 5.80 -26.65
C SER A 489 35.29 6.18 -25.19
N TRP A 490 35.59 5.25 -24.28
CA TRP A 490 35.65 5.57 -22.86
C TRP A 490 36.55 6.81 -22.65
N PRO A 491 36.16 7.78 -21.81
CA PRO A 491 35.08 7.75 -20.82
C PRO A 491 33.71 8.29 -21.30
N ASN A 492 33.55 8.58 -22.59
CA ASN A 492 32.29 9.14 -23.12
C ASN A 492 31.27 8.03 -23.35
N ILE A 493 30.48 7.70 -22.32
CA ILE A 493 29.48 6.63 -22.34
C ILE A 493 28.06 7.21 -22.35
N GLN A 494 27.16 6.62 -23.13
CA GLN A 494 25.76 7.05 -23.20
C GLN A 494 24.92 6.39 -22.10
N PRO A 495 24.10 7.14 -21.34
CA PRO A 495 23.19 6.56 -20.37
C PRO A 495 22.01 5.84 -21.06
N VAL A 496 21.22 5.14 -20.27
CA VAL A 496 19.98 4.46 -20.65
C VAL A 496 18.82 5.13 -19.93
N ARG A 497 17.63 5.16 -20.54
CA ARG A 497 16.41 5.55 -19.85
C ARG A 497 15.62 4.31 -19.47
N LEU A 498 14.98 4.36 -18.32
CA LEU A 498 14.01 3.38 -17.84
C LEU A 498 12.66 4.08 -17.77
N GLN A 499 11.62 3.47 -18.34
CA GLN A 499 10.25 3.99 -18.32
C GLN A 499 9.28 2.93 -17.84
N VAL A 500 8.43 3.30 -16.88
CA VAL A 500 7.30 2.47 -16.46
C VAL A 500 6.11 2.73 -17.37
N VAL A 501 5.46 1.66 -17.83
CA VAL A 501 4.26 1.72 -18.68
C VAL A 501 3.16 0.81 -18.13
N GLU A 502 1.91 1.10 -18.45
CA GLU A 502 0.80 0.22 -18.10
C GLU A 502 0.82 -1.02 -18.99
N GLY A 503 0.77 -2.21 -18.40
CA GLY A 503 0.67 -3.47 -19.15
C GLY A 503 1.07 -4.70 -18.35
N THR A 504 0.67 -5.87 -18.84
CA THR A 504 0.98 -7.19 -18.27
C THR A 504 2.11 -7.92 -19.00
N GLY A 505 2.66 -7.32 -20.05
CA GLY A 505 3.70 -7.92 -20.89
C GLY A 505 5.09 -7.94 -20.25
N ASP A 506 6.05 -8.43 -21.04
CA ASP A 506 7.45 -8.56 -20.63
C ASP A 506 8.24 -7.25 -20.77
N PRO A 507 9.29 -7.06 -19.97
CA PRO A 507 10.13 -5.89 -20.07
C PRO A 507 10.94 -5.90 -21.38
N GLY A 508 11.12 -4.73 -21.98
CA GLY A 508 11.74 -4.61 -23.31
C GLY A 508 12.92 -3.65 -23.33
N TRP A 509 13.93 -3.94 -24.17
CA TRP A 509 15.03 -3.03 -24.46
C TRP A 509 14.92 -2.50 -25.90
N ASN A 510 14.85 -1.18 -26.05
CA ASN A 510 14.90 -0.51 -27.35
C ASN A 510 16.25 0.20 -27.53
N PRO A 511 17.18 -0.34 -28.36
CA PRO A 511 18.51 0.24 -28.53
C PRO A 511 18.50 1.57 -29.28
N LEU A 512 17.54 1.81 -30.18
CA LEU A 512 17.42 3.07 -30.94
C LEU A 512 17.03 4.24 -30.03
N LEU A 513 16.08 4.01 -29.12
CA LEU A 513 15.62 5.03 -28.15
C LEU A 513 16.43 5.04 -26.85
N ARG A 514 17.33 4.06 -26.69
CA ARG A 514 18.05 3.74 -25.45
C ARG A 514 17.11 3.66 -24.24
N LEU A 515 16.03 2.90 -24.39
CA LEU A 515 14.92 2.84 -23.45
C LEU A 515 14.66 1.40 -22.99
N ILE A 516 14.68 1.18 -21.67
CA ILE A 516 14.13 0.00 -21.02
C ILE A 516 12.68 0.30 -20.64
N THR A 517 11.74 -0.45 -21.19
CA THR A 517 10.32 -0.33 -20.89
C THR A 517 9.92 -1.40 -19.89
N LEU A 518 9.30 -1.00 -18.77
CA LEU A 518 8.88 -1.86 -17.68
C LEU A 518 7.34 -1.84 -17.54
N PRO A 519 6.63 -2.86 -18.03
CA PRO A 519 5.19 -2.96 -17.87
C PRO A 519 4.79 -3.25 -16.43
N VAL A 520 3.83 -2.51 -15.89
CA VAL A 520 3.20 -2.78 -14.59
C VAL A 520 1.68 -2.82 -14.81
N PRO A 521 0.99 -3.90 -14.39
CA PRO A 521 -0.45 -3.97 -14.53
C PRO A 521 -1.15 -2.82 -13.83
N ARG A 522 -2.33 -2.47 -14.33
CA ARG A 522 -3.10 -1.36 -13.82
C ARG A 522 -3.43 -1.59 -12.34
N GLY A 523 -3.14 -0.62 -11.48
CA GLY A 523 -3.46 -0.70 -10.06
C GLY A 523 -2.62 -1.70 -9.27
N GLU A 524 -1.46 -2.11 -9.78
CA GLU A 524 -0.51 -2.99 -9.09
C GLU A 524 0.82 -2.28 -8.77
N THR A 525 1.53 -2.84 -7.80
CA THR A 525 2.91 -2.48 -7.46
C THR A 525 3.83 -3.66 -7.74
N ARG A 526 5.01 -3.39 -8.33
CA ARG A 526 6.02 -4.40 -8.62
C ARG A 526 7.38 -3.96 -8.09
N ILE A 527 8.05 -4.87 -7.38
CA ILE A 527 9.41 -4.66 -6.90
C ILE A 527 10.39 -5.32 -7.88
N VAL A 528 11.38 -4.55 -8.35
CA VAL A 528 12.40 -5.03 -9.29
C VAL A 528 13.80 -4.76 -8.75
N GLN A 529 14.78 -5.50 -9.24
CA GLN A 529 16.18 -5.39 -8.84
C GLN A 529 17.03 -4.85 -10.00
N LEU A 530 17.65 -3.69 -9.78
CA LEU A 530 18.56 -3.04 -10.70
C LEU A 530 20.01 -3.41 -10.35
N SER A 531 20.76 -3.90 -11.33
CA SER A 531 22.18 -4.25 -11.20
C SER A 531 22.97 -3.80 -12.41
N SER A 532 24.30 -3.77 -12.30
CA SER A 532 25.19 -3.58 -13.44
C SER A 532 25.46 -4.90 -14.14
N CYS A 533 25.79 -4.89 -15.42
CA CYS A 533 26.32 -6.08 -16.11
C CYS A 533 27.73 -5.86 -16.64
N VAL A 534 28.46 -6.97 -16.74
CA VAL A 534 29.78 -7.06 -17.37
C VAL A 534 29.69 -7.83 -18.70
N ASN A 535 30.66 -7.65 -19.60
CA ASN A 535 30.72 -8.45 -20.84
C ASN A 535 31.71 -9.61 -20.71
N ALA A 536 31.63 -10.58 -21.63
CA ALA A 536 32.48 -11.78 -21.62
C ALA A 536 33.99 -11.45 -21.57
N GLY A 537 34.40 -10.40 -22.29
CA GLY A 537 35.80 -9.96 -22.33
C GLY A 537 36.33 -9.36 -21.03
N ASP A 538 35.44 -8.94 -20.12
CA ASP A 538 35.80 -8.36 -18.82
C ASP A 538 35.90 -9.44 -17.73
N LEU A 539 35.35 -10.64 -17.95
CA LEU A 539 35.35 -11.71 -16.94
C LEU A 539 36.75 -12.18 -16.52
N PRO A 540 37.78 -12.26 -17.41
CA PRO A 540 39.12 -12.68 -17.01
C PRO A 540 39.82 -11.75 -16.03
N VAL A 541 39.37 -10.50 -15.87
CA VAL A 541 39.95 -9.56 -14.90
C VAL A 541 39.30 -9.67 -13.51
N LEU A 542 38.22 -10.46 -13.36
CA LEU A 542 37.54 -10.66 -12.08
C LEU A 542 38.16 -11.82 -11.29
N GLY A 543 38.64 -11.52 -10.07
CA GLY A 543 39.36 -12.47 -9.23
C GLY A 543 38.51 -13.64 -8.74
N GLN A 544 37.20 -13.41 -8.53
CA GLN A 544 36.26 -14.44 -8.09
C GLN A 544 36.15 -15.60 -9.10
N VAL A 545 36.23 -15.29 -10.40
CA VAL A 545 36.17 -16.31 -11.47
C VAL A 545 37.48 -17.09 -11.56
N ALA A 546 38.61 -16.42 -11.36
CA ALA A 546 39.92 -17.06 -11.32
C ALA A 546 40.02 -18.06 -10.16
N TRP A 547 39.58 -17.68 -8.95
CA TRP A 547 39.61 -18.57 -7.78
C TRP A 547 38.82 -19.87 -7.96
N MET A 548 37.68 -19.84 -8.65
CA MET A 548 36.94 -21.07 -8.97
C MET A 548 37.75 -21.98 -9.90
N THR A 549 38.45 -21.38 -10.86
CA THR A 549 39.32 -22.13 -11.78
C THR A 549 40.50 -22.75 -11.02
N ASP A 550 41.15 -21.98 -10.15
CA ASP A 550 42.31 -22.42 -9.37
C ASP A 550 41.97 -23.52 -8.36
N LYS A 551 40.74 -23.52 -7.82
CA LYS A 551 40.23 -24.56 -6.92
C LYS A 551 39.89 -25.87 -7.66
N GLY A 552 39.90 -25.88 -8.99
CA GLY A 552 39.48 -27.03 -9.80
C GLY A 552 37.97 -27.24 -9.83
N THR A 553 37.18 -26.16 -9.73
CA THR A 553 35.72 -26.23 -9.90
C THR A 553 35.35 -26.75 -11.31
N PRO A 554 34.30 -27.60 -11.45
CA PRO A 554 33.89 -28.13 -12.75
C PRO A 554 33.62 -27.03 -13.80
N PRO A 555 34.03 -27.22 -15.07
CA PRO A 555 33.90 -26.18 -16.11
C PRO A 555 32.47 -25.71 -16.39
N ASP A 556 31.47 -26.58 -16.24
CA ASP A 556 30.05 -26.28 -16.38
C ASP A 556 29.57 -25.27 -15.34
N VAL A 557 29.97 -25.44 -14.07
CA VAL A 557 29.65 -24.50 -12.97
C VAL A 557 30.31 -23.15 -13.20
N ILE A 558 31.56 -23.13 -13.67
CA ILE A 558 32.26 -21.89 -14.01
C ILE A 558 31.54 -21.18 -15.16
N ASN A 559 31.13 -21.90 -16.21
CA ASN A 559 30.43 -21.31 -17.34
C ASN A 559 29.03 -20.79 -16.97
N ALA A 560 28.30 -21.49 -16.10
CA ALA A 560 27.04 -21.00 -15.54
C ALA A 560 27.26 -19.70 -14.74
N THR A 561 28.27 -19.67 -13.86
CA THR A 561 28.60 -18.47 -13.07
C THR A 561 29.00 -17.29 -13.96
N ARG A 562 29.73 -17.54 -15.06
CA ARG A 562 30.06 -16.52 -16.07
C ARG A 562 28.80 -15.96 -16.72
N ALA A 563 27.84 -16.81 -17.09
CA ALA A 563 26.56 -16.38 -17.64
C ALA A 563 25.77 -15.52 -16.65
N ASP A 564 25.71 -15.92 -15.37
CA ASP A 564 25.05 -15.16 -14.30
C ASP A 564 25.70 -13.78 -14.07
N LEU A 565 27.05 -13.71 -14.12
CA LEU A 565 27.79 -12.45 -14.05
C LEU A 565 27.44 -11.51 -15.22
N GLN A 566 27.36 -12.04 -16.43
CA GLN A 566 26.97 -11.27 -17.62
C GLN A 566 25.51 -10.79 -17.55
N ALA A 567 24.66 -11.55 -16.85
CA ALA A 567 23.27 -11.20 -16.56
C ALA A 567 23.10 -10.32 -15.30
N GLY A 568 24.19 -9.88 -14.65
CA GLY A 568 24.12 -9.04 -13.44
C GLY A 568 23.54 -9.75 -12.21
N GLN A 569 23.46 -11.08 -12.24
CA GLN A 569 22.77 -11.87 -11.20
C GLN A 569 23.67 -12.25 -10.03
N VAL A 570 24.99 -12.01 -10.10
CA VAL A 570 25.94 -12.35 -9.02
C VAL A 570 26.19 -11.13 -8.14
N TRP A 571 25.41 -10.99 -7.07
CA TRP A 571 25.38 -9.80 -6.22
C TRP A 571 26.74 -9.42 -5.58
N GLN A 572 27.65 -10.37 -5.34
CA GLN A 572 29.02 -10.09 -4.85
C GLN A 572 29.83 -9.23 -5.81
N VAL A 573 29.58 -9.38 -7.11
CA VAL A 573 30.28 -8.65 -8.18
C VAL A 573 29.41 -7.51 -8.68
N THR A 574 28.10 -7.72 -8.84
CA THR A 574 27.13 -6.73 -9.34
C THR A 574 26.02 -6.56 -8.30
N PRO A 575 26.27 -5.85 -7.18
CA PRO A 575 25.28 -5.66 -6.12
C PRO A 575 24.01 -5.03 -6.68
N ARG A 576 22.87 -5.47 -6.14
CA ARG A 576 21.53 -5.09 -6.60
C ARG A 576 21.01 -3.90 -5.80
N ARG A 577 20.28 -3.01 -6.46
CA ARG A 577 19.51 -1.90 -5.90
C ARG A 577 18.03 -2.15 -6.18
N GLN A 578 17.20 -2.10 -5.15
CA GLN A 578 15.76 -2.30 -5.31
C GLN A 578 15.09 -1.04 -5.89
N LEU A 579 14.17 -1.23 -6.83
CA LEU A 579 13.25 -0.20 -7.32
C LEU A 579 11.81 -0.66 -7.12
N THR A 580 10.93 0.26 -6.73
CA THR A 580 9.49 0.01 -6.58
C THR A 580 8.76 0.72 -7.71
N LEU A 581 8.05 -0.04 -8.54
CA LEU A 581 7.27 0.45 -9.66
C LEU A 581 5.80 0.43 -9.26
N VAL A 582 5.13 1.58 -9.28
CA VAL A 582 3.74 1.72 -8.85
C VAL A 582 2.90 2.17 -10.03
N ASN A 583 1.86 1.41 -10.40
CA ASN A 583 0.84 1.88 -11.32
C ASN A 583 -0.38 2.35 -10.52
N ALA A 584 -0.29 3.58 -10.02
CA ALA A 584 -1.26 4.16 -9.11
C ALA A 584 -2.54 4.54 -9.85
N VAL A 585 -3.68 3.96 -9.45
CA VAL A 585 -5.01 4.26 -10.03
C VAL A 585 -5.86 5.12 -9.10
N ARG A 586 -6.63 6.05 -9.66
CA ARG A 586 -7.41 7.00 -8.86
C ARG A 586 -8.61 6.32 -8.19
N THR A 587 -9.21 5.34 -8.84
CA THR A 587 -10.28 4.49 -8.30
C THR A 587 -9.89 3.02 -8.45
N PRO A 588 -10.40 2.10 -7.62
CA PRO A 588 -10.17 0.68 -7.82
C PRO A 588 -10.40 0.22 -9.26
N VAL A 589 -9.57 -0.72 -9.75
CA VAL A 589 -9.61 -1.20 -11.14
C VAL A 589 -10.99 -1.77 -11.47
N THR A 590 -11.52 -2.65 -10.62
CA THR A 590 -12.90 -3.14 -10.67
C THR A 590 -13.70 -2.54 -9.52
N ALA A 591 -15.01 -2.34 -9.71
CA ALA A 591 -15.89 -2.04 -8.59
C ALA A 591 -15.95 -3.26 -7.64
N PRO A 592 -16.13 -3.06 -6.32
CA PRO A 592 -16.43 -4.16 -5.42
C PRO A 592 -17.67 -4.90 -5.88
N SER A 593 -17.67 -6.23 -5.78
CA SER A 593 -18.84 -7.07 -6.06
C SER A 593 -19.33 -7.70 -4.77
N LEU A 594 -20.49 -7.29 -4.28
CA LEU A 594 -21.11 -7.87 -3.09
C LEU A 594 -21.59 -9.30 -3.43
N VAL A 595 -20.85 -10.32 -2.98
CA VAL A 595 -21.06 -11.73 -3.35
C VAL A 595 -22.24 -12.32 -2.58
N ASN A 596 -22.28 -12.06 -1.28
CA ASN A 596 -23.41 -12.37 -0.43
C ASN A 596 -23.58 -11.24 0.62
N LEU A 597 -24.81 -11.05 1.06
CA LEU A 597 -25.14 -10.20 2.20
C LEU A 597 -26.41 -10.76 2.82
N GLY A 598 -26.37 -11.03 4.12
CA GLY A 598 -27.51 -11.58 4.84
C GLY A 598 -27.49 -11.25 6.31
N ASN A 599 -28.54 -11.72 6.99
CA ASN A 599 -28.67 -11.59 8.44
C ASN A 599 -27.61 -12.44 9.13
N ASP A 600 -26.97 -11.88 10.15
CA ASP A 600 -26.10 -12.67 11.03
C ASP A 600 -26.97 -13.59 11.90
N SER A 601 -26.92 -14.89 11.62
CA SER A 601 -27.71 -15.91 12.33
C SER A 601 -27.29 -16.08 13.80
N SER A 602 -26.08 -15.63 14.17
CA SER A 602 -25.61 -15.65 15.55
C SER A 602 -26.23 -14.54 16.41
N THR A 603 -26.75 -13.49 15.79
CA THR A 603 -27.34 -12.32 16.45
C THR A 603 -28.70 -11.94 15.81
N PRO A 604 -29.72 -12.82 15.91
CA PRO A 604 -31.01 -12.59 15.28
C PRO A 604 -31.71 -11.36 15.88
N ARG A 605 -32.44 -10.60 15.05
CA ARG A 605 -33.30 -9.50 15.54
C ARG A 605 -34.40 -10.07 16.44
N THR A 606 -34.56 -9.45 17.61
CA THR A 606 -35.63 -9.74 18.57
C THR A 606 -36.66 -8.61 18.61
N PRO A 607 -37.87 -8.86 19.16
CA PRO A 607 -38.86 -7.81 19.40
C PRO A 607 -38.25 -6.63 20.18
N GLY A 608 -38.53 -5.40 19.74
CA GLY A 608 -37.96 -4.16 20.28
C GLY A 608 -36.58 -3.76 19.74
N SER A 609 -35.89 -4.58 18.93
CA SER A 609 -34.56 -4.24 18.41
C SER A 609 -34.60 -3.06 17.43
N THR A 610 -33.72 -2.08 17.65
CA THR A 610 -33.45 -0.93 16.76
C THR A 610 -32.16 -1.07 15.95
N VAL A 611 -31.53 -2.25 16.03
CA VAL A 611 -30.28 -2.59 15.34
C VAL A 611 -30.44 -3.87 14.53
N HIS A 612 -29.63 -4.01 13.50
CA HIS A 612 -29.60 -5.18 12.63
C HIS A 612 -28.17 -5.63 12.36
N ALA A 613 -27.88 -6.89 12.68
CA ALA A 613 -26.58 -7.50 12.43
C ALA A 613 -26.56 -8.19 11.06
N LEU A 614 -25.49 -7.92 10.32
CA LEU A 614 -25.27 -8.34 8.94
C LEU A 614 -23.94 -9.06 8.84
N VAL A 615 -23.87 -10.04 7.94
CA VAL A 615 -22.62 -10.68 7.49
C VAL A 615 -22.62 -10.77 5.98
N GLY A 616 -21.46 -10.59 5.36
CA GLY A 616 -21.32 -10.68 3.91
C GLY A 616 -19.86 -10.78 3.46
N ASP A 617 -19.72 -11.14 2.19
CA ASP A 617 -18.46 -11.33 1.48
C ASP A 617 -18.45 -10.40 0.28
N VAL A 618 -17.38 -9.63 0.12
CA VAL A 618 -17.19 -8.75 -1.03
C VAL A 618 -15.95 -9.16 -1.83
N GLY A 619 -16.12 -9.35 -3.14
CA GLY A 619 -15.02 -9.53 -4.08
C GLY A 619 -14.42 -8.18 -4.47
N VAL A 620 -13.10 -8.05 -4.37
CA VAL A 620 -12.38 -6.80 -4.68
C VAL A 620 -11.12 -7.07 -5.50
N HIS A 621 -10.69 -6.10 -6.31
CA HIS A 621 -9.33 -6.10 -6.84
C HIS A 621 -8.37 -5.63 -5.75
N ARG A 622 -7.93 -6.57 -4.91
CA ARG A 622 -7.05 -6.33 -3.74
C ARG A 622 -5.84 -5.42 -4.03
N PRO A 623 -5.10 -5.57 -5.14
CA PRO A 623 -3.97 -4.69 -5.42
C PRO A 623 -4.34 -3.21 -5.60
N SER A 624 -5.58 -2.89 -5.96
CA SER A 624 -6.02 -1.49 -6.17
C SER A 624 -6.96 -0.97 -5.09
N THR A 625 -7.60 -1.84 -4.33
CA THR A 625 -8.52 -1.48 -3.24
C THR A 625 -7.77 -1.49 -1.92
N GLY A 626 -7.75 -0.37 -1.21
CA GLY A 626 -7.09 -0.24 0.10
C GLY A 626 -8.04 -0.43 1.27
N GLN A 627 -9.31 -0.04 1.10
CA GLN A 627 -10.33 -0.13 2.13
C GLN A 627 -11.72 -0.34 1.51
N ILE A 628 -12.63 -0.94 2.27
CA ILE A 628 -14.05 -1.07 1.94
C ILE A 628 -14.94 -0.45 3.02
N ALA A 629 -16.06 0.15 2.65
CA ALA A 629 -17.07 0.65 3.58
C ALA A 629 -18.46 0.22 3.14
N LEU A 630 -19.37 -0.02 4.08
CA LEU A 630 -20.77 -0.33 3.79
C LEU A 630 -21.58 0.97 3.78
N VAL A 631 -22.38 1.17 2.74
CA VAL A 631 -23.32 2.28 2.62
C VAL A 631 -24.72 1.70 2.59
N ALA A 632 -25.57 2.13 3.52
CA ALA A 632 -26.96 1.73 3.60
C ALA A 632 -27.84 2.93 3.28
N SER A 633 -28.74 2.79 2.31
CA SER A 633 -29.72 3.80 1.94
C SER A 633 -31.13 3.23 2.03
N ARG A 634 -32.04 3.99 2.64
CA ARG A 634 -33.46 3.64 2.72
C ARG A 634 -34.34 4.85 2.42
N THR A 635 -35.50 4.61 1.84
CA THR A 635 -36.51 5.65 1.57
C THR A 635 -37.81 5.22 2.22
N ASP A 636 -38.19 5.90 3.30
CA ASP A 636 -39.36 5.56 4.11
C ASP A 636 -40.50 6.56 3.88
N PRO A 637 -41.77 6.12 3.87
CA PRO A 637 -42.90 7.03 3.93
C PRO A 637 -43.00 7.66 5.33
N VAL A 638 -43.32 8.95 5.38
CA VAL A 638 -43.46 9.74 6.61
C VAL A 638 -44.77 10.50 6.55
N ASP A 639 -45.64 10.23 7.52
CA ASP A 639 -46.88 10.97 7.71
C ASP A 639 -46.75 11.94 8.89
N ASP A 640 -46.30 13.17 8.61
CA ASP A 640 -46.24 14.24 9.60
C ASP A 640 -47.58 15.00 9.63
N PRO A 641 -48.35 14.99 10.74
CA PRO A 641 -49.62 15.71 10.84
C PRO A 641 -49.53 17.22 10.56
N ALA A 642 -48.34 17.83 10.71
CA ALA A 642 -48.11 19.24 10.37
C ALA A 642 -47.98 19.49 8.85
N ALA A 643 -47.61 18.46 8.07
CA ALA A 643 -47.53 18.54 6.61
C ALA A 643 -48.93 18.37 5.97
N PRO A 644 -49.19 18.94 4.78
CA PRO A 644 -50.50 18.84 4.13
C PRO A 644 -50.81 17.42 3.61
N GLU A 645 -49.80 16.60 3.34
CA GLU A 645 -49.90 15.23 2.85
C GLU A 645 -48.68 14.38 3.27
N PRO A 646 -48.77 13.04 3.23
CA PRO A 646 -47.63 12.15 3.49
C PRO A 646 -46.51 12.35 2.46
N THR A 647 -45.26 12.28 2.93
CA THR A 647 -44.06 12.46 2.09
C THR A 647 -43.12 11.27 2.21
N THR A 648 -42.03 11.25 1.45
CA THR A 648 -40.96 10.26 1.60
C THR A 648 -39.69 10.91 2.14
N ARG A 649 -38.96 10.17 2.96
CA ARG A 649 -37.67 10.60 3.50
C ARG A 649 -36.60 9.57 3.17
N THR A 650 -35.56 9.99 2.46
CA THR A 650 -34.37 9.17 2.22
C THR A 650 -33.35 9.39 3.32
N THR A 651 -32.85 8.29 3.89
CA THR A 651 -31.79 8.28 4.91
C THR A 651 -30.64 7.46 4.39
N VAL A 652 -29.42 8.00 4.47
CA VAL A 652 -28.17 7.31 4.10
C VAL A 652 -27.28 7.24 5.33
N THR A 653 -26.79 6.05 5.64
CA THR A 653 -25.94 5.76 6.79
C THR A 653 -24.77 4.89 6.35
N ARG A 654 -23.66 4.93 7.09
CA ARG A 654 -22.47 4.10 6.86
C ARG A 654 -22.26 3.18 8.06
N PRO A 655 -22.83 1.96 8.07
CA PRO A 655 -22.66 1.04 9.19
C PRO A 655 -21.17 0.67 9.34
N PRO A 656 -20.63 0.66 10.57
CA PRO A 656 -19.26 0.26 10.78
C PRO A 656 -19.09 -1.25 10.50
N LEU A 657 -17.95 -1.58 9.92
CA LEU A 657 -17.55 -2.94 9.58
C LEU A 657 -16.57 -3.49 10.61
N ARG A 658 -16.56 -4.81 10.76
CA ARG A 658 -15.50 -5.59 11.41
C ARG A 658 -15.23 -6.84 10.59
N GLU A 659 -14.06 -7.45 10.76
CA GLU A 659 -13.78 -8.76 10.18
C GLU A 659 -14.71 -9.83 10.75
N ALA A 660 -15.23 -10.72 9.88
CA ALA A 660 -16.22 -11.72 10.29
C ALA A 660 -15.63 -12.84 11.16
N ASN A 661 -14.37 -13.24 10.92
CA ASN A 661 -13.75 -14.44 11.51
C ASN A 661 -12.93 -14.18 12.78
N THR A 662 -12.92 -12.95 13.29
CA THR A 662 -12.07 -12.52 14.40
C THR A 662 -12.95 -12.06 15.57
N ALA A 663 -13.02 -12.88 16.63
CA ALA A 663 -13.91 -12.66 17.78
C ALA A 663 -13.67 -11.34 18.53
N ASN A 664 -12.49 -10.73 18.37
CA ASN A 664 -12.12 -9.45 18.99
C ASN A 664 -11.89 -8.32 17.96
N ALA A 665 -12.36 -8.46 16.72
CA ALA A 665 -12.20 -7.42 15.70
C ALA A 665 -12.96 -6.14 16.10
N GLN A 666 -12.23 -5.01 16.11
CA GLN A 666 -12.79 -3.71 16.43
C GLN A 666 -13.62 -3.18 15.25
N GLN A 667 -14.78 -2.58 15.54
CA GLN A 667 -15.61 -1.94 14.53
C GLN A 667 -14.94 -0.66 14.01
N ALA A 668 -14.91 -0.49 12.70
CA ALA A 668 -14.35 0.68 12.02
C ALA A 668 -15.29 1.18 10.91
N PRO A 669 -15.28 2.49 10.59
CA PRO A 669 -16.09 3.04 9.49
C PRO A 669 -15.77 2.43 8.11
N ALA A 670 -14.53 1.98 7.93
CA ALA A 670 -14.05 1.25 6.76
C ALA A 670 -13.09 0.14 7.20
N LEU A 671 -13.13 -0.99 6.50
CA LEU A 671 -12.27 -2.14 6.74
C LEU A 671 -11.07 -2.12 5.78
N PRO A 672 -9.82 -2.27 6.26
CA PRO A 672 -8.65 -2.35 5.39
C PRO A 672 -8.65 -3.62 4.54
N VAL A 673 -8.03 -3.53 3.37
CA VAL A 673 -7.87 -4.65 2.42
C VAL A 673 -6.37 -4.85 2.15
N ASP A 674 -5.87 -6.04 2.49
CA ASP A 674 -4.48 -6.40 2.22
C ASP A 674 -4.21 -6.53 0.71
N TYR A 675 -2.94 -6.34 0.34
CA TYR A 675 -2.51 -6.41 -1.06
C TYR A 675 -2.60 -7.84 -1.61
N GLU A 676 -2.05 -8.80 -0.86
CA GLU A 676 -2.03 -10.22 -1.25
C GLU A 676 -3.39 -10.86 -1.02
N PRO A 677 -3.79 -11.87 -1.81
CA PRO A 677 -5.00 -12.65 -1.55
C PRO A 677 -4.96 -13.34 -0.19
N ASP A 678 -6.12 -13.43 0.46
CA ASP A 678 -6.25 -14.23 1.67
C ASP A 678 -6.10 -15.73 1.33
N PRO A 679 -5.34 -16.53 2.09
CA PRO A 679 -5.17 -17.95 1.80
C PRO A 679 -6.47 -18.78 1.81
N VAL A 680 -7.49 -18.32 2.53
CA VAL A 680 -8.78 -18.99 2.73
C VAL A 680 -9.85 -18.41 1.80
N THR A 681 -9.98 -17.08 1.75
CA THR A 681 -11.05 -16.39 1.01
C THR A 681 -10.61 -15.84 -0.36
N GLY A 682 -9.32 -15.94 -0.68
CA GLY A 682 -8.75 -15.45 -1.95
C GLY A 682 -8.93 -13.94 -2.11
N ALA A 683 -9.64 -13.55 -3.18
CA ALA A 683 -9.93 -12.14 -3.48
C ALA A 683 -11.11 -11.57 -2.68
N GLN A 684 -11.82 -12.40 -1.90
CA GLN A 684 -12.96 -11.97 -1.11
C GLN A 684 -12.54 -11.44 0.27
N VAL A 685 -13.29 -10.47 0.77
CA VAL A 685 -13.18 -9.92 2.12
C VAL A 685 -14.48 -10.17 2.85
N SER A 686 -14.44 -10.98 3.91
CA SER A 686 -15.59 -11.28 4.76
C SER A 686 -15.73 -10.25 5.87
N PHE A 687 -16.90 -9.62 5.97
CA PHE A 687 -17.19 -8.62 6.98
C PHE A 687 -18.47 -8.94 7.74
N ALA A 688 -18.53 -8.45 8.98
CA ALA A 688 -19.75 -8.33 9.75
C ALA A 688 -20.00 -6.85 10.06
N ALA A 689 -21.28 -6.47 10.14
CA ALA A 689 -21.67 -5.10 10.44
C ALA A 689 -22.86 -5.07 11.39
N THR A 690 -22.93 -4.05 12.24
CA THR A 690 -24.12 -3.76 13.04
C THR A 690 -24.70 -2.43 12.55
N HIS A 691 -25.80 -2.51 11.81
CA HIS A 691 -26.51 -1.34 11.32
C HIS A 691 -27.50 -0.85 12.39
N VAL A 692 -27.23 0.34 12.94
CA VAL A 692 -28.17 1.05 13.82
C VAL A 692 -29.24 1.73 12.96
N ILE A 693 -30.45 1.16 12.97
CA ILE A 693 -31.59 1.65 12.19
C ILE A 693 -32.19 2.89 12.85
N GLY A 694 -32.25 2.90 14.18
CA GLY A 694 -32.73 4.01 15.01
C GLY A 694 -34.18 3.89 15.47
N ASP A 695 -34.97 2.97 14.91
CA ASP A 695 -36.36 2.72 15.31
C ASP A 695 -36.74 1.24 15.11
N THR A 696 -37.97 0.87 15.44
CA THR A 696 -38.50 -0.51 15.40
C THR A 696 -39.39 -0.80 14.17
N ARG A 697 -39.43 0.12 13.20
CA ARG A 697 -40.29 0.01 12.02
C ARG A 697 -39.69 -0.96 11.01
N ARG A 698 -40.53 -1.37 10.06
CA ARG A 698 -40.11 -2.10 8.87
C ARG A 698 -39.43 -1.13 7.91
N HIS A 699 -38.27 -1.53 7.39
CA HIS A 699 -37.53 -0.77 6.39
C HIS A 699 -37.09 -1.66 5.23
N GLN A 700 -37.19 -1.12 4.02
CA GLN A 700 -36.49 -1.68 2.87
C GLN A 700 -35.17 -0.93 2.70
N VAL A 701 -34.05 -1.59 2.96
CA VAL A 701 -32.72 -0.97 2.97
C VAL A 701 -31.88 -1.54 1.83
N SER A 702 -31.39 -0.66 0.97
CA SER A 702 -30.41 -0.99 -0.07
C SER A 702 -29.00 -0.78 0.46
N TYR A 703 -28.18 -1.82 0.39
CA TYR A 703 -26.79 -1.82 0.82
C TYR A 703 -25.84 -1.85 -0.39
N HIS A 704 -24.81 -1.01 -0.35
CA HIS A 704 -23.70 -0.98 -1.30
C HIS A 704 -22.39 -1.12 -0.54
N VAL A 705 -21.39 -1.73 -1.16
CA VAL A 705 -20.01 -1.64 -0.70
C VAL A 705 -19.25 -0.61 -1.53
N GLU A 706 -18.66 0.36 -0.85
CA GLU A 706 -17.76 1.34 -1.42
C GLU A 706 -16.33 0.85 -1.26
N GLY A 707 -15.59 0.69 -2.36
CA GLY A 707 -14.17 0.37 -2.35
C GLY A 707 -13.35 1.62 -2.62
N THR A 708 -12.41 1.93 -1.74
CA THR A 708 -11.51 3.08 -1.86
C THR A 708 -10.16 2.65 -2.42
N THR A 709 -9.58 3.44 -3.32
CA THR A 709 -8.25 3.14 -3.87
C THR A 709 -7.20 3.09 -2.75
N ARG A 710 -6.22 2.18 -2.86
CA ARG A 710 -5.05 2.20 -1.95
C ARG A 710 -4.06 3.32 -2.28
N TYR A 711 -4.18 3.91 -3.46
CA TYR A 711 -3.20 4.83 -4.02
C TYR A 711 -3.50 6.31 -3.72
N LEU A 712 -4.33 6.61 -2.72
CA LEU A 712 -4.77 7.99 -2.39
C LEU A 712 -3.58 8.96 -2.26
N GLU A 713 -2.51 8.52 -1.60
CA GLU A 713 -1.29 9.32 -1.40
C GLU A 713 -0.64 9.78 -2.71
N HIS A 714 -0.79 9.04 -3.80
CA HIS A 714 -0.24 9.40 -5.11
C HIS A 714 -1.08 10.45 -5.86
N PHE A 715 -2.27 10.78 -5.37
CA PHE A 715 -3.21 11.73 -5.98
C PHE A 715 -3.44 12.99 -5.13
N VAL A 716 -2.60 13.23 -4.13
CA VAL A 716 -2.64 14.43 -3.31
C VAL A 716 -2.28 15.67 -4.13
N GLN A 717 -3.14 16.68 -4.10
CA GLN A 717 -2.90 18.00 -4.67
C GLN A 717 -2.51 18.95 -3.55
N ARG A 718 -1.40 19.69 -3.71
CA ARG A 718 -0.91 20.68 -2.74
C ARG A 718 -0.89 22.07 -3.33
N GLY A 719 -1.11 23.08 -2.49
CA GLY A 719 -0.96 24.49 -2.88
C GLY A 719 -1.00 25.45 -1.69
N GLU A 720 -0.45 26.64 -1.89
CA GLU A 720 -0.53 27.72 -0.92
C GLU A 720 -1.94 28.29 -0.86
N VAL A 721 -2.48 28.44 0.34
CA VAL A 721 -3.77 29.06 0.60
C VAL A 721 -3.66 30.08 1.74
N THR A 722 -4.61 31.00 1.81
CA THR A 722 -4.70 31.99 2.90
C THR A 722 -6.12 32.01 3.44
N PHE A 723 -6.27 31.83 4.74
CA PHE A 723 -7.55 31.96 5.43
C PHE A 723 -7.80 33.43 5.78
N ALA A 724 -8.99 33.92 5.44
CA ALA A 724 -9.47 35.25 5.83
C ALA A 724 -10.57 35.07 6.90
N GLY A 725 -10.20 35.19 8.17
CA GLY A 725 -11.10 34.93 9.29
C GLY A 725 -11.56 33.47 9.32
N GLN A 726 -12.88 33.26 9.35
CA GLN A 726 -13.52 31.93 9.37
C GLN A 726 -14.32 31.64 8.09
N GLU A 727 -14.14 32.45 7.05
CA GLU A 727 -14.83 32.26 5.78
C GLU A 727 -14.39 30.93 5.13
N PRO A 728 -15.33 30.07 4.68
CA PRO A 728 -14.98 28.84 3.99
C PRO A 728 -14.26 29.09 2.67
N LEU A 729 -13.06 28.52 2.54
CA LEU A 729 -12.27 28.54 1.32
C LEU A 729 -12.58 27.30 0.49
N ARG A 730 -13.13 27.49 -0.72
CA ARG A 730 -13.38 26.39 -1.66
C ARG A 730 -12.09 25.97 -2.35
N LEU A 731 -11.69 24.71 -2.15
CA LEU A 731 -10.49 24.14 -2.77
C LEU A 731 -10.79 23.34 -4.03
N ALA A 732 -11.94 22.65 -4.08
CA ALA A 732 -12.32 21.81 -5.22
C ALA A 732 -13.84 21.78 -5.42
N GLU A 733 -14.30 22.03 -6.65
CA GLU A 733 -15.75 22.01 -6.96
C GLU A 733 -16.40 20.62 -6.82
N ALA A 734 -15.63 19.55 -7.06
CA ALA A 734 -16.11 18.18 -6.98
C ALA A 734 -16.07 17.57 -5.56
N GLY A 735 -15.72 18.36 -4.55
CA GLY A 735 -15.57 17.91 -3.17
C GLY A 735 -14.15 17.49 -2.80
N ILE A 736 -13.99 16.98 -1.59
CA ILE A 736 -12.75 16.46 -1.00
C ILE A 736 -13.01 15.02 -0.55
N VAL A 737 -12.08 14.10 -0.83
CA VAL A 737 -12.16 12.71 -0.34
C VAL A 737 -11.94 12.72 1.17
N ALA A 738 -12.82 12.03 1.91
CA ALA A 738 -12.82 11.99 3.35
C ALA A 738 -11.45 11.65 3.96
N GLY A 739 -11.03 12.40 4.98
CA GLY A 739 -9.77 12.21 5.71
C GLY A 739 -8.49 12.48 4.90
N THR A 740 -8.58 13.11 3.72
CA THR A 740 -7.40 13.45 2.90
C THR A 740 -6.94 14.90 3.02
N ALA A 741 -7.74 15.76 3.65
CA ALA A 741 -7.40 17.16 3.84
C ALA A 741 -6.31 17.32 4.92
N THR A 742 -5.23 18.02 4.58
CA THR A 742 -4.19 18.40 5.55
C THR A 742 -3.79 19.85 5.35
N VAL A 743 -3.45 20.53 6.44
CA VAL A 743 -2.96 21.91 6.43
C VAL A 743 -1.65 21.98 7.22
N ARG A 744 -0.62 22.62 6.64
CA ARG A 744 0.72 22.76 7.25
C ARG A 744 1.28 24.17 7.07
N SER A 745 2.19 24.58 7.94
CA SER A 745 3.01 25.77 7.71
C SER A 745 3.90 25.59 6.47
N LEU A 746 4.29 26.69 5.82
CA LEU A 746 5.10 26.64 4.59
C LEU A 746 6.52 26.09 4.80
N ASP A 747 7.05 26.17 6.01
CA ASP A 747 8.30 25.52 6.41
C ASP A 747 8.14 24.01 6.65
N GLY A 748 6.91 23.50 6.69
CA GLY A 748 6.58 22.10 6.96
C GLY A 748 6.77 21.66 8.42
N GLU A 749 7.16 22.57 9.34
CA GLU A 749 7.45 22.23 10.74
C GLU A 749 6.17 22.04 11.57
N THR A 750 5.09 22.76 11.24
CA THR A 750 3.83 22.72 11.97
C THR A 750 2.74 22.06 11.12
N ALA A 751 2.15 20.98 11.64
CA ALA A 751 0.96 20.36 11.08
C ALA A 751 -0.27 20.73 11.93
N TYR A 752 -1.26 21.34 11.28
CA TYR A 752 -2.51 21.73 11.91
C TYR A 752 -3.50 20.55 11.88
N ARG A 753 -4.37 20.48 12.88
CA ARG A 753 -5.30 19.36 13.08
C ARG A 753 -6.70 19.72 12.60
N GLU A 754 -7.32 18.79 11.88
CA GLU A 754 -8.75 18.83 11.56
C GLU A 754 -9.59 18.85 12.85
N ASP A 755 -10.74 19.53 12.82
CA ASP A 755 -11.68 19.80 13.93
C ASP A 755 -11.15 20.69 15.06
N ALA A 756 -9.84 20.90 15.16
CA ALA A 756 -9.21 21.81 16.14
C ALA A 756 -8.79 23.14 15.50
N ASP A 757 -8.09 23.06 14.36
CA ASP A 757 -7.52 24.21 13.67
C ASP A 757 -8.28 24.56 12.39
N PHE A 758 -8.87 23.59 11.71
CA PHE A 758 -9.70 23.80 10.54
C PHE A 758 -10.79 22.74 10.44
N ASP A 759 -11.92 23.10 9.84
CA ASP A 759 -13.02 22.19 9.57
C ASP A 759 -13.12 21.97 8.06
N VAL A 760 -13.51 20.75 7.65
CA VAL A 760 -13.64 20.35 6.25
C VAL A 760 -15.10 20.07 5.93
N ASP A 761 -15.60 20.68 4.86
CA ASP A 761 -16.85 20.26 4.21
C ASP A 761 -16.48 19.48 2.95
N GLU A 762 -16.47 18.16 3.09
CA GLU A 762 -16.09 17.22 2.03
C GLU A 762 -16.98 17.36 0.79
N ARG A 763 -18.28 17.64 0.97
CA ARG A 763 -19.26 17.70 -0.12
C ARG A 763 -19.22 19.04 -0.83
N ALA A 764 -19.08 20.14 -0.08
CA ALA A 764 -18.90 21.47 -0.65
C ALA A 764 -17.47 21.70 -1.19
N GLY A 765 -16.52 20.84 -0.81
CA GLY A 765 -15.12 20.92 -1.18
C GLY A 765 -14.43 22.14 -0.60
N THR A 766 -14.81 22.53 0.62
CA THR A 766 -14.32 23.74 1.29
C THR A 766 -13.62 23.39 2.60
N ILE A 767 -12.60 24.17 2.95
CA ILE A 767 -11.98 24.16 4.28
C ILE A 767 -12.17 25.52 4.93
N LYS A 768 -12.42 25.58 6.23
CA LYS A 768 -12.55 26.84 6.98
C LYS A 768 -11.74 26.78 8.26
N ARG A 769 -11.24 27.93 8.70
CA ARG A 769 -10.50 28.04 9.97
C ARG A 769 -11.46 27.92 11.18
N SER A 770 -11.13 27.07 12.14
CA SER A 770 -11.92 26.91 13.37
C SER A 770 -11.74 28.11 14.31
N ALA A 771 -12.67 28.33 15.25
CA ALA A 771 -12.69 29.55 16.08
C ALA A 771 -11.43 29.73 16.94
N ASN A 772 -10.89 28.62 17.46
CA ASN A 772 -9.70 28.59 18.31
C ASN A 772 -8.47 28.04 17.57
N SER A 773 -8.41 28.23 16.26
CA SER A 773 -7.37 27.65 15.41
C SER A 773 -5.97 28.18 15.73
N GLY A 774 -5.00 27.26 15.77
CA GLY A 774 -3.57 27.57 15.80
C GLY A 774 -3.03 28.13 14.48
N ILE A 775 -3.81 28.08 13.39
CA ILE A 775 -3.45 28.73 12.13
C ILE A 775 -3.58 30.25 12.32
N PRO A 776 -2.52 31.05 12.11
CA PRO A 776 -2.63 32.50 12.21
C PRO A 776 -3.50 33.07 11.08
N ASP A 777 -4.36 34.04 11.41
CA ASP A 777 -5.23 34.69 10.42
C ASP A 777 -4.42 35.45 9.35
N ASN A 778 -4.90 35.47 8.11
CA ASN A 778 -4.24 36.07 6.95
C ASN A 778 -2.80 35.60 6.69
N THR A 779 -2.44 34.40 7.17
CA THR A 779 -1.12 33.79 6.93
C THR A 779 -1.21 32.71 5.86
N LYS A 780 -0.18 32.63 5.00
CA LYS A 780 -0.08 31.58 4.00
C LYS A 780 0.27 30.25 4.64
N VAL A 781 -0.47 29.21 4.27
CA VAL A 781 -0.24 27.83 4.68
C VAL A 781 -0.34 26.92 3.45
N GLU A 782 0.26 25.74 3.51
CA GLU A 782 0.07 24.70 2.49
C GLU A 782 -1.18 23.89 2.84
N ALA A 783 -2.14 23.81 1.93
CA ALA A 783 -3.25 22.86 2.00
C ALA A 783 -3.02 21.73 1.01
N ALA A 784 -3.37 20.50 1.42
CA ALA A 784 -3.32 19.31 0.58
C ALA A 784 -4.63 18.54 0.65
N ILE A 785 -5.17 18.10 -0.50
CA ILE A 785 -6.41 17.32 -0.59
C ILE A 785 -6.31 16.25 -1.69
N VAL A 786 -7.18 15.24 -1.64
CA VAL A 786 -7.50 14.39 -2.80
C VAL A 786 -8.89 14.73 -3.29
N VAL A 787 -9.04 15.01 -4.59
CA VAL A 787 -10.34 15.33 -5.19
C VAL A 787 -11.04 14.03 -5.63
N PRO A 788 -12.36 13.87 -5.41
CA PRO A 788 -13.13 12.74 -5.94
C PRO A 788 -13.07 12.64 -7.48
N PRO A 789 -13.37 11.47 -8.09
CA PRO A 789 -13.67 10.19 -7.44
C PRO A 789 -12.39 9.50 -6.96
N ALA A 790 -12.47 8.83 -5.80
CA ALA A 790 -11.45 7.91 -5.31
C ALA A 790 -12.00 6.51 -4.98
N THR A 791 -13.31 6.35 -5.14
CA THR A 791 -14.06 5.16 -4.75
C THR A 791 -14.85 4.59 -5.93
N LYS A 792 -15.22 3.32 -5.83
CA LYS A 792 -16.25 2.67 -6.68
C LYS A 792 -17.27 1.99 -5.79
N LEU A 793 -18.54 2.10 -6.19
CA LEU A 793 -19.66 1.44 -5.51
C LEU A 793 -19.97 0.10 -6.18
N SER A 794 -20.34 -0.90 -5.39
CA SER A 794 -20.96 -2.13 -5.86
C SER A 794 -22.41 -1.89 -6.32
N ASP A 795 -22.95 -2.86 -7.05
CA ASP A 795 -24.40 -2.99 -7.20
C ASP A 795 -25.07 -3.10 -5.82
N ALA A 796 -26.31 -2.62 -5.74
CA ALA A 796 -27.08 -2.63 -4.50
C ALA A 796 -27.66 -4.01 -4.21
N VAL A 797 -27.62 -4.44 -2.94
CA VAL A 797 -28.45 -5.55 -2.45
C VAL A 797 -29.48 -4.98 -1.49
N THR A 798 -30.76 -5.21 -1.80
CA THR A 798 -31.87 -4.72 -0.98
C THR A 798 -32.35 -5.80 -0.03
N LEU A 799 -32.37 -5.49 1.26
CA LEU A 799 -32.91 -6.34 2.31
C LEU A 799 -34.17 -5.73 2.90
N ASP A 800 -35.21 -6.55 3.06
CA ASP A 800 -36.42 -6.17 3.78
C ASP A 800 -36.22 -6.48 5.26
N LEU A 801 -36.18 -5.43 6.07
CA LEU A 801 -35.94 -5.50 7.50
C LEU A 801 -37.29 -5.45 8.21
N PRO A 802 -37.77 -6.56 8.80
CA PRO A 802 -39.10 -6.61 9.41
C PRO A 802 -39.20 -5.67 10.61
N SER A 803 -40.41 -5.18 10.87
CA SER A 803 -40.68 -4.42 12.10
C SER A 803 -40.52 -5.31 13.34
N THR A 804 -40.01 -4.72 14.41
CA THR A 804 -39.72 -5.40 15.68
C THR A 804 -40.68 -5.01 16.80
N ALA A 805 -41.57 -4.05 16.57
CA ALA A 805 -42.59 -3.65 17.52
C ALA A 805 -43.98 -3.69 16.88
N ARG A 806 -44.99 -3.83 17.73
CA ARG A 806 -46.39 -3.78 17.29
C ARG A 806 -46.71 -2.39 16.72
N PRO A 807 -47.52 -2.30 15.66
CA PRO A 807 -48.07 -1.02 15.22
C PRO A 807 -48.89 -0.35 16.35
N GLU A 808 -49.06 0.96 16.26
CA GLU A 808 -49.99 1.69 17.13
C GLU A 808 -51.45 1.34 16.79
N ALA A 809 -52.35 1.45 17.77
CA ALA A 809 -53.77 1.19 17.53
C ALA A 809 -54.33 2.18 16.48
N PRO A 810 -55.24 1.74 15.59
CA PRO A 810 -55.86 2.65 14.62
C PRO A 810 -56.76 3.63 15.37
N GLN A 811 -56.60 4.92 15.07
CA GLN A 811 -57.47 5.96 15.58
C GLN A 811 -58.52 6.27 14.52
N VAL A 812 -59.77 5.90 14.76
CA VAL A 812 -60.84 6.08 13.79
C VAL A 812 -61.49 7.43 13.99
N ALA A 813 -61.55 8.22 12.92
CA ALA A 813 -62.20 9.52 12.92
C ALA A 813 -63.72 9.36 12.80
N TRP A 814 -64.19 8.63 11.77
CA TRP A 814 -65.61 8.28 11.60
C TRP A 814 -65.78 7.17 10.54
N VAL A 815 -66.98 6.58 10.50
CA VAL A 815 -67.38 5.59 9.51
C VAL A 815 -68.62 6.08 8.76
N VAL A 816 -68.62 5.98 7.43
CA VAL A 816 -69.78 6.31 6.60
C VAL A 816 -70.17 5.14 5.70
N PRO A 817 -71.48 4.92 5.45
CA PRO A 817 -71.90 3.97 4.42
C PRO A 817 -71.42 4.38 3.03
N THR A 818 -71.01 3.40 2.25
CA THR A 818 -70.68 3.57 0.83
C THR A 818 -71.60 2.72 -0.04
N PHE A 819 -71.82 3.17 -1.27
CA PHE A 819 -72.73 2.54 -2.22
C PHE A 819 -72.02 2.36 -3.56
N GLY A 820 -72.05 1.14 -4.09
CA GLY A 820 -71.60 0.86 -5.46
C GLY A 820 -72.80 0.77 -6.39
N TRP A 821 -72.67 1.25 -7.62
CA TRP A 821 -73.70 1.12 -8.65
C TRP A 821 -73.17 0.36 -9.84
N THR A 822 -73.94 -0.63 -10.30
CA THR A 822 -73.68 -1.34 -11.56
C THR A 822 -74.90 -1.22 -12.46
N GLU A 823 -74.69 -0.92 -13.75
CA GLU A 823 -75.76 -0.79 -14.73
C GLU A 823 -75.56 -1.79 -15.86
N THR A 824 -76.62 -2.49 -16.22
CA THR A 824 -76.65 -3.43 -17.34
C THR A 824 -77.82 -3.12 -18.26
N SER A 825 -77.60 -3.18 -19.56
CA SER A 825 -78.63 -2.98 -20.59
C SER A 825 -78.82 -4.23 -21.44
N ALA A 826 -80.07 -4.62 -21.66
CA ALA A 826 -80.47 -5.71 -22.53
C ALA A 826 -81.56 -5.23 -23.52
N ASP A 827 -81.98 -6.10 -24.44
CA ASP A 827 -83.06 -5.83 -25.40
C ASP A 827 -82.84 -4.55 -26.22
N LEU A 828 -81.63 -4.38 -26.80
CA LEU A 828 -81.24 -3.17 -27.54
C LEU A 828 -81.36 -1.87 -26.72
N GLY A 829 -81.21 -1.96 -25.40
CA GLY A 829 -81.31 -0.82 -24.48
C GLY A 829 -82.72 -0.54 -23.97
N LEU A 830 -83.72 -1.34 -24.37
CA LEU A 830 -85.09 -1.24 -23.88
C LEU A 830 -85.27 -1.77 -22.46
N ARG A 831 -84.37 -2.63 -21.98
CA ARG A 831 -84.32 -3.06 -20.59
C ARG A 831 -83.03 -2.57 -19.95
N ARG A 832 -83.14 -1.77 -18.89
CA ARG A 832 -81.98 -1.33 -18.10
C ARG A 832 -82.17 -1.73 -16.66
N THR A 833 -81.13 -2.32 -16.06
CA THR A 833 -81.12 -2.73 -14.65
C THR A 833 -79.94 -2.06 -13.97
N ARG A 834 -80.23 -1.31 -12.90
CA ARG A 834 -79.24 -0.70 -12.02
C ARG A 834 -79.27 -1.41 -10.67
N VAL A 835 -78.12 -1.89 -10.22
CA VAL A 835 -77.98 -2.53 -8.90
C VAL A 835 -77.13 -1.63 -8.02
N ARG A 836 -77.71 -1.18 -6.91
CA ARG A 836 -76.99 -0.59 -5.78
C ARG A 836 -76.50 -1.71 -4.87
N GLY A 837 -75.19 -1.93 -4.86
CA GLY A 837 -74.53 -2.72 -3.83
C GLY A 837 -74.51 -1.95 -2.51
N GLY A 838 -75.14 -2.52 -1.49
CA GLY A 838 -75.08 -2.11 -0.09
C GLY A 838 -73.95 -2.81 0.65
N GLY A 839 -73.98 -2.77 1.99
CA GLY A 839 -72.96 -3.38 2.84
C GLY A 839 -71.58 -2.72 2.81
N GLY A 840 -71.40 -1.63 2.06
CA GLY A 840 -70.17 -0.85 2.00
C GLY A 840 -70.03 0.12 3.17
N LEU A 841 -68.84 0.20 3.74
CA LEU A 841 -68.42 1.17 4.75
C LEU A 841 -67.08 1.77 4.34
N ARG A 842 -66.95 3.09 4.43
CA ARG A 842 -65.65 3.79 4.40
C ARG A 842 -65.29 4.23 5.80
N ILE A 843 -64.13 3.77 6.25
CA ILE A 843 -63.56 4.06 7.56
C ILE A 843 -62.51 5.16 7.36
N PHE A 844 -62.73 6.33 7.94
CA PHE A 844 -61.73 7.41 7.96
C PHE A 844 -60.88 7.31 9.22
N LEU A 845 -59.56 7.44 9.07
CA LEU A 845 -58.56 7.27 10.12
C LEU A 845 -57.83 8.60 10.37
N GLU A 846 -57.50 8.84 11.64
CA GLU A 846 -56.67 9.96 12.07
C GLU A 846 -55.20 9.74 11.65
N ARG A 847 -54.48 10.84 11.46
CA ARG A 847 -53.03 10.85 11.22
C ARG A 847 -52.30 10.84 12.57
N PRO A 848 -51.09 10.27 12.68
CA PRO A 848 -50.25 9.75 11.59
C PRO A 848 -50.46 8.25 11.28
N TRP A 849 -50.07 7.86 10.07
CA TRP A 849 -49.94 6.47 9.61
C TRP A 849 -48.48 6.01 9.48
N TYR A 850 -48.25 4.71 9.26
CA TYR A 850 -46.92 4.08 9.19
C TYR A 850 -46.16 3.98 10.52
N SER A 851 -46.89 3.74 11.62
CA SER A 851 -46.31 3.55 12.96
C SER A 851 -45.31 2.38 13.04
N SER A 852 -45.53 1.35 12.23
CA SER A 852 -44.70 0.16 12.05
C SER A 852 -43.91 0.14 10.75
N GLY A 853 -43.94 1.24 9.96
CA GLY A 853 -43.22 1.38 8.70
C GLY A 853 -44.07 1.14 7.44
N ALA A 854 -43.40 1.10 6.30
CA ALA A 854 -44.05 1.01 4.99
C ALA A 854 -44.87 -0.28 4.81
N GLY A 855 -46.03 -0.19 4.17
CA GLY A 855 -46.93 -1.32 3.94
C GLY A 855 -47.85 -1.66 5.13
N GLU A 856 -47.96 -0.77 6.13
CA GLU A 856 -48.95 -0.87 7.21
C GLU A 856 -50.38 -0.83 6.65
N GLN A 857 -51.18 -1.84 6.99
CA GLN A 857 -52.56 -2.07 6.55
C GLN A 857 -53.55 -1.96 7.72
N LEU A 858 -54.85 -1.85 7.41
CA LEU A 858 -55.92 -1.93 8.41
C LEU A 858 -56.45 -3.36 8.49
N ALA A 859 -56.43 -3.98 9.66
CA ALA A 859 -56.98 -5.29 9.93
C ALA A 859 -58.36 -5.19 10.58
N ILE A 860 -59.34 -5.91 10.04
CA ILE A 860 -60.59 -6.22 10.70
C ILE A 860 -60.36 -7.51 11.49
N VAL A 861 -60.46 -7.44 12.81
CA VAL A 861 -60.19 -8.55 13.73
C VAL A 861 -61.42 -9.45 13.82
N LEU A 862 -61.21 -10.75 13.64
CA LEU A 862 -62.21 -11.79 13.50
C LEU A 862 -61.92 -12.97 14.44
N ALA A 863 -62.93 -13.77 14.72
CA ALA A 863 -62.77 -15.00 15.48
C ALA A 863 -61.90 -16.02 14.70
N GLY A 864 -60.79 -16.46 15.29
CA GLY A 864 -59.93 -17.50 14.72
C GLY A 864 -60.45 -18.89 15.04
N GLY A 865 -61.08 -19.58 14.09
CA GLY A 865 -61.43 -21.00 14.20
C GLY A 865 -62.64 -21.32 15.10
N GLY A 866 -63.76 -21.71 14.46
CA GLY A 866 -64.95 -22.25 15.14
C GLY A 866 -65.80 -21.21 15.90
N PRO A 867 -66.98 -21.61 16.41
CA PRO A 867 -67.82 -20.73 17.21
C PRO A 867 -67.10 -20.33 18.51
N ILE A 868 -67.13 -19.03 18.83
CA ILE A 868 -66.57 -18.50 20.07
C ILE A 868 -67.34 -19.06 21.27
N ASP A 869 -66.63 -19.52 22.32
CA ASP A 869 -67.23 -19.90 23.59
C ASP A 869 -68.10 -18.73 24.12
N PRO A 870 -69.41 -18.94 24.35
CA PRO A 870 -70.29 -17.91 24.88
C PRO A 870 -69.79 -17.25 26.18
N ASN A 871 -68.96 -17.94 26.96
CA ASN A 871 -68.40 -17.43 28.23
C ASN A 871 -67.10 -16.63 28.06
N ASP A 872 -66.51 -16.58 26.87
CA ASP A 872 -65.28 -15.82 26.59
C ASP A 872 -65.60 -14.34 26.30
N VAL A 873 -65.98 -13.62 27.35
CA VAL A 873 -66.39 -12.21 27.27
C VAL A 873 -65.29 -11.34 26.69
N GLN A 874 -64.03 -11.60 27.04
CA GLN A 874 -62.88 -10.83 26.57
C GLN A 874 -62.66 -10.99 25.07
N LEU A 875 -62.68 -12.23 24.54
CA LEU A 875 -62.53 -12.45 23.10
C LEU A 875 -63.69 -11.85 22.31
N ARG A 876 -64.92 -11.93 22.83
CA ARG A 876 -66.11 -11.32 22.20
C ARG A 876 -65.94 -9.81 21.99
N GLU A 877 -65.34 -9.10 22.93
CA GLU A 877 -65.14 -7.64 22.83
C GLU A 877 -64.04 -7.23 21.84
N LEU A 878 -63.12 -8.14 21.51
CA LEU A 878 -61.95 -7.88 20.67
C LEU A 878 -62.14 -8.29 19.20
N VAL A 879 -63.27 -8.90 18.84
CA VAL A 879 -63.57 -9.35 17.47
C VAL A 879 -64.80 -8.64 16.89
N THR A 880 -64.88 -8.60 15.56
CA THR A 880 -66.00 -8.00 14.83
C THR A 880 -67.29 -8.78 15.07
N GLN A 881 -68.40 -8.05 15.27
CA GLN A 881 -69.71 -8.63 15.54
C GLN A 881 -70.77 -8.13 14.56
N ILE A 882 -71.74 -8.97 14.25
CA ILE A 882 -72.94 -8.63 13.46
C ILE A 882 -74.18 -8.89 14.31
N GLY A 883 -75.05 -7.88 14.38
CA GLY A 883 -76.33 -7.91 15.10
C GLY A 883 -77.49 -7.51 14.18
N GLY A 884 -78.69 -8.01 14.48
CA GLY A 884 -79.91 -7.61 13.77
C GLY A 884 -80.35 -6.21 14.20
N ASP A 885 -81.19 -5.57 13.40
CA ASP A 885 -81.85 -4.34 13.82
C ASP A 885 -82.81 -4.64 14.98
N PRO A 886 -82.64 -4.04 16.17
CA PRO A 886 -83.51 -4.32 17.32
C PRO A 886 -84.97 -3.88 17.12
N VAL A 887 -85.24 -2.99 16.17
CA VAL A 887 -86.59 -2.50 15.84
C VAL A 887 -87.34 -3.49 14.93
N VAL A 888 -86.62 -4.33 14.19
CA VAL A 888 -87.19 -5.34 13.29
C VAL A 888 -87.06 -6.72 13.93
N LYS A 889 -88.18 -7.42 14.19
CA LYS A 889 -88.13 -8.81 14.67
C LYS A 889 -87.64 -9.74 13.56
N SER A 890 -86.33 -9.93 13.46
CA SER A 890 -85.69 -10.89 12.55
C SER A 890 -85.38 -12.22 13.26
N GLU A 891 -85.18 -13.29 12.50
CA GLU A 891 -84.52 -14.50 13.02
C GLU A 891 -83.12 -14.14 13.57
N ALA A 892 -82.62 -14.93 14.52
CA ALA A 892 -81.27 -14.76 15.03
C ALA A 892 -80.27 -14.86 13.87
N ILE A 893 -79.39 -13.87 13.73
CA ILE A 893 -78.36 -13.86 12.68
C ILE A 893 -77.49 -15.11 12.87
N THR A 894 -77.57 -16.02 11.90
CA THR A 894 -76.69 -17.18 11.86
C THR A 894 -75.27 -16.70 11.58
N GLY A 895 -74.35 -16.88 12.53
CA GLY A 895 -72.97 -16.40 12.41
C GLY A 895 -72.77 -14.95 12.86
N SER A 896 -72.99 -14.65 14.14
CA SER A 896 -72.78 -13.30 14.73
C SER A 896 -71.33 -12.80 14.67
N PHE A 897 -70.38 -13.64 14.25
CA PHE A 897 -68.97 -13.31 14.07
C PHE A 897 -68.59 -13.61 12.61
N PRO A 898 -68.27 -12.59 11.81
CA PRO A 898 -67.95 -12.80 10.41
C PRO A 898 -66.60 -13.50 10.23
N GLY A 899 -66.47 -14.25 9.15
CA GLY A 899 -65.22 -14.90 8.73
C GLY A 899 -64.50 -14.12 7.63
N ILE A 900 -63.23 -14.47 7.38
CA ILE A 900 -62.37 -13.80 6.37
C ILE A 900 -63.07 -13.72 5.01
N GLY A 901 -63.70 -14.81 4.55
CA GLY A 901 -64.35 -14.88 3.23
C GLY A 901 -65.57 -13.97 3.05
N GLN A 902 -66.03 -13.28 4.09
CA GLN A 902 -67.13 -12.31 4.01
C GLN A 902 -66.66 -10.88 3.74
N PHE A 903 -65.34 -10.64 3.64
CA PHE A 903 -64.73 -9.36 3.31
C PHE A 903 -64.10 -9.41 1.90
N PRO A 904 -64.89 -9.25 0.82
CA PRO A 904 -64.40 -9.38 -0.55
C PRO A 904 -63.38 -8.30 -0.98
N LEU A 905 -63.27 -7.20 -0.24
CA LEU A 905 -62.27 -6.15 -0.48
C LEU A 905 -60.99 -6.33 0.34
N ALA A 906 -60.89 -7.37 1.16
CA ALA A 906 -59.67 -7.64 1.91
C ALA A 906 -58.54 -8.00 0.92
N ALA A 907 -57.39 -7.36 1.08
CA ALA A 907 -56.19 -7.65 0.32
C ALA A 907 -55.65 -9.05 0.65
N ASP A 908 -55.79 -9.49 1.90
CA ASP A 908 -55.39 -10.83 2.35
C ASP A 908 -56.18 -11.25 3.60
N GLY A 909 -56.14 -12.55 3.91
CA GLY A 909 -56.76 -13.15 5.09
C GLY A 909 -55.72 -13.85 5.96
N LYS A 910 -55.62 -13.44 7.22
CA LYS A 910 -54.68 -14.03 8.18
C LYS A 910 -55.44 -14.91 9.18
N PRO A 911 -55.25 -16.24 9.18
CA PRO A 911 -56.07 -17.14 9.98
C PRO A 911 -55.68 -17.18 11.46
N ALA A 912 -54.44 -16.81 11.79
CA ALA A 912 -53.92 -16.86 13.15
C ALA A 912 -52.89 -15.75 13.38
N LEU A 913 -53.24 -14.77 14.20
CA LEU A 913 -52.38 -13.67 14.64
C LEU A 913 -52.51 -13.48 16.15
N SER A 914 -51.44 -12.96 16.76
CA SER A 914 -51.41 -12.67 18.19
C SER A 914 -51.89 -11.24 18.50
N LEU A 915 -52.75 -11.09 19.50
CA LEU A 915 -53.15 -9.79 20.04
C LEU A 915 -52.41 -9.49 21.35
N PRO A 916 -52.01 -8.22 21.59
CA PRO A 916 -51.39 -7.86 22.86
C PRO A 916 -52.33 -8.05 24.06
N GLU A 917 -53.64 -7.88 23.89
CA GLU A 917 -54.66 -8.05 24.94
C GLU A 917 -54.86 -9.50 25.37
N LEU A 918 -54.46 -10.45 24.51
CA LEU A 918 -54.54 -11.89 24.76
C LEU A 918 -53.17 -12.50 25.11
N ALA A 919 -52.13 -11.67 25.24
CA ALA A 919 -50.79 -12.11 25.58
C ALA A 919 -50.76 -12.78 26.96
N GLY A 920 -50.14 -13.95 27.06
CA GLY A 920 -50.01 -14.71 28.31
C GLY A 920 -51.20 -15.62 28.67
N ARG A 921 -52.24 -15.68 27.83
CA ARG A 921 -53.35 -16.63 27.99
C ARG A 921 -52.91 -18.06 27.65
N THR A 922 -53.40 -19.05 28.40
CA THR A 922 -53.14 -20.48 28.17
C THR A 922 -54.46 -21.23 27.98
N PRO A 923 -54.72 -21.87 26.83
CA PRO A 923 -53.88 -21.87 25.63
C PRO A 923 -53.81 -20.48 24.96
N ALA A 924 -52.79 -20.25 24.14
CA ALA A 924 -52.62 -19.01 23.41
C ALA A 924 -53.83 -18.79 22.49
N ALA A 925 -54.62 -17.75 22.77
CA ALA A 925 -55.75 -17.38 21.95
C ALA A 925 -55.25 -16.55 20.75
N MET A 926 -55.49 -17.07 19.54
CA MET A 926 -55.15 -16.40 18.27
C MET A 926 -56.43 -15.90 17.60
N VAL A 927 -56.32 -14.80 16.88
CA VAL A 927 -57.43 -14.21 16.11
C VAL A 927 -57.19 -14.37 14.62
N ALA A 928 -58.28 -14.34 13.85
CA ALA A 928 -58.20 -14.16 12.41
C ALA A 928 -58.27 -12.66 12.07
N ALA A 929 -57.75 -12.25 10.92
CA ALA A 929 -57.87 -10.88 10.43
C ALA A 929 -58.14 -10.84 8.93
N ALA A 930 -59.08 -9.99 8.50
CA ALA A 930 -59.20 -9.56 7.12
C ALA A 930 -58.45 -8.23 6.97
N VAL A 931 -57.38 -8.21 6.19
CA VAL A 931 -56.49 -7.03 6.08
C VAL A 931 -56.79 -6.25 4.82
N HIS A 932 -56.86 -4.93 4.92
CA HIS A 932 -57.24 -4.01 3.86
C HIS A 932 -56.17 -2.92 3.69
N ASP A 933 -55.92 -2.54 2.44
CA ASP A 933 -55.09 -1.38 2.14
C ASP A 933 -55.81 -0.08 2.54
N VAL A 934 -55.02 0.88 3.00
CA VAL A 934 -55.50 2.24 3.28
C VAL A 934 -55.08 3.19 2.16
N GLN A 935 -55.93 4.16 1.86
CA GLN A 935 -55.71 5.13 0.78
C GLN A 935 -55.73 6.54 1.35
N TRP A 936 -54.91 7.42 0.79
CA TRP A 936 -54.90 8.83 1.15
C TRP A 936 -56.07 9.56 0.48
N ASP A 937 -56.98 10.13 1.26
CA ASP A 937 -58.04 11.02 0.79
C ASP A 937 -57.51 12.46 0.83
N ALA A 938 -57.15 13.00 -0.33
CA ALA A 938 -56.58 14.34 -0.46
C ALA A 938 -57.58 15.47 -0.17
N GLU A 939 -58.88 15.23 -0.36
CA GLU A 939 -59.94 16.21 -0.08
C GLU A 939 -60.11 16.40 1.43
N ARG A 940 -60.11 15.28 2.19
CA ARG A 940 -60.27 15.27 3.65
C ARG A 940 -58.94 15.32 4.41
N ARG A 941 -57.81 15.17 3.71
CA ARG A 941 -56.43 15.10 4.25
C ARG A 941 -56.26 14.03 5.33
N ARG A 942 -56.79 12.83 5.06
CA ARG A 942 -56.86 11.71 6.02
C ARG A 942 -56.72 10.38 5.29
N TRP A 943 -56.45 9.32 6.05
CA TRP A 943 -56.45 7.96 5.52
C TRP A 943 -57.87 7.39 5.51
N ALA A 944 -58.21 6.65 4.46
CA ALA A 944 -59.51 6.02 4.30
C ALA A 944 -59.32 4.53 3.95
N CYS A 945 -60.21 3.69 4.47
CA CYS A 945 -60.27 2.27 4.14
C CYS A 945 -61.69 1.90 3.76
N ASP A 946 -61.85 1.30 2.57
CA ASP A 946 -63.13 0.80 2.10
C ASP A 946 -63.29 -0.68 2.44
N VAL A 947 -64.39 -0.99 3.10
CA VAL A 947 -64.76 -2.34 3.53
C VAL A 947 -66.13 -2.63 2.96
N VAL A 948 -66.30 -3.83 2.43
CA VAL A 948 -67.62 -4.35 2.05
C VAL A 948 -67.88 -5.58 2.90
N LEU A 949 -69.03 -5.61 3.55
CA LEU A 949 -69.55 -6.74 4.28
C LEU A 949 -71.00 -6.96 3.81
N PRO A 950 -71.26 -7.95 2.94
CA PRO A 950 -72.60 -8.18 2.41
C PRO A 950 -73.60 -8.47 3.54
N ALA A 951 -74.71 -7.72 3.58
CA ALA A 951 -75.74 -7.85 4.61
C ALA A 951 -76.50 -9.21 4.57
N GLY A 952 -76.30 -10.00 3.52
CA GLY A 952 -76.91 -11.32 3.36
C GLY A 952 -78.44 -11.24 3.23
N ARG A 953 -79.14 -12.16 3.91
CA ARG A 953 -80.61 -12.23 3.93
C ARG A 953 -81.27 -11.38 5.02
N VAL A 954 -80.50 -10.49 5.66
CA VAL A 954 -80.96 -9.68 6.79
C VAL A 954 -81.19 -8.24 6.32
N TYR A 955 -82.33 -7.67 6.71
CA TYR A 955 -82.62 -6.26 6.45
C TYR A 955 -81.86 -5.38 7.44
N GLN A 956 -80.98 -4.52 6.91
CA GLN A 956 -80.21 -3.52 7.65
C GLN A 956 -79.51 -3.99 8.94
N PRO A 957 -78.65 -5.03 8.91
CA PRO A 957 -77.92 -5.47 10.09
C PRO A 957 -76.94 -4.39 10.58
N PHE A 958 -76.67 -4.41 11.89
CA PHE A 958 -75.62 -3.62 12.51
C PHE A 958 -74.32 -4.42 12.58
N VAL A 959 -73.20 -3.76 12.30
CA VAL A 959 -71.85 -4.32 12.47
C VAL A 959 -71.07 -3.49 13.50
N ARG A 960 -70.43 -4.16 14.44
CA ARG A 960 -69.42 -3.58 15.33
C ARG A 960 -68.06 -4.05 14.85
N LEU A 961 -67.33 -3.18 14.16
CA LEU A 961 -66.00 -3.48 13.66
C LEU A 961 -64.98 -3.45 14.80
N ALA A 962 -64.15 -4.48 14.88
CA ALA A 962 -62.94 -4.49 15.70
C ALA A 962 -61.75 -4.26 14.76
N LEU A 963 -61.05 -3.14 14.93
CA LEU A 963 -59.98 -2.73 14.00
C LEU A 963 -58.62 -2.79 14.69
N ALA A 964 -57.61 -3.27 13.98
CA ALA A 964 -56.21 -3.18 14.38
C ALA A 964 -55.39 -2.69 13.18
N ARG A 965 -54.20 -2.14 13.42
CA ARG A 965 -53.20 -1.96 12.35
C ARG A 965 -52.41 -3.25 12.22
N TYR A 966 -52.08 -3.61 10.98
CA TYR A 966 -51.36 -4.83 10.64
C TYR A 966 -50.12 -4.51 9.81
N GLN A 967 -48.99 -5.10 10.19
CA GLN A 967 -47.75 -5.01 9.43
C GLN A 967 -47.39 -6.37 8.83
N PRO A 968 -47.54 -6.57 7.51
CA PRO A 968 -47.25 -7.85 6.87
C PRO A 968 -45.80 -8.32 7.04
N ASN A 969 -44.85 -7.39 7.12
CA ASN A 969 -43.43 -7.69 7.31
C ASN A 969 -43.00 -7.29 8.73
N SER A 970 -43.36 -8.13 9.68
CA SER A 970 -43.07 -7.97 11.11
C SER A 970 -42.48 -9.28 11.66
N LEU A 971 -41.77 -9.19 12.78
CA LEU A 971 -41.38 -10.39 13.51
C LEU A 971 -42.64 -11.11 14.03
N ALA A 972 -42.55 -12.44 14.13
CA ALA A 972 -43.65 -13.24 14.64
C ALA A 972 -44.04 -12.78 16.06
N GLY A 973 -45.35 -12.58 16.27
CA GLY A 973 -45.89 -12.13 17.55
C GLY A 973 -45.96 -10.62 17.75
N VAL A 974 -45.60 -9.80 16.76
CA VAL A 974 -45.76 -8.33 16.79
C VAL A 974 -46.48 -7.75 15.57
N GLU A 975 -47.24 -8.58 14.86
CA GLU A 975 -47.86 -8.23 13.58
C GLU A 975 -49.06 -7.28 13.72
N LEU A 976 -49.82 -7.39 14.83
CA LEU A 976 -51.02 -6.61 15.10
C LEU A 976 -50.84 -5.61 16.24
N SER A 977 -51.46 -4.44 16.08
CA SER A 977 -51.67 -3.48 17.17
C SER A 977 -52.69 -3.99 18.20
N ALA A 978 -52.88 -3.19 19.27
CA ALA A 978 -54.09 -3.29 20.09
C ALA A 978 -55.36 -2.98 19.25
N VAL A 979 -56.49 -3.52 19.68
CA VAL A 979 -57.79 -3.42 19.00
C VAL A 979 -58.49 -2.12 19.37
N ALA A 980 -58.86 -1.35 18.36
CA ALA A 980 -59.81 -0.24 18.46
C ALA A 980 -61.21 -0.74 18.07
N ALA A 981 -62.06 -0.96 19.06
CA ALA A 981 -63.44 -1.36 18.83
C ALA A 981 -64.31 -0.14 18.49
N LEU A 982 -65.08 -0.25 17.41
CA LEU A 982 -65.99 0.79 16.97
C LEU A 982 -67.37 0.71 17.64
N GLN A 983 -68.14 1.78 17.47
CA GLN A 983 -69.59 1.76 17.69
C GLN A 983 -70.30 0.99 16.55
N TRP A 984 -71.54 0.58 16.79
CA TRP A 984 -72.34 -0.14 15.80
C TRP A 984 -72.67 0.75 14.60
N ALA A 985 -72.35 0.28 13.39
CA ALA A 985 -72.71 0.91 12.12
C ALA A 985 -73.76 0.08 11.40
N GLN A 986 -74.74 0.72 10.77
CA GLN A 986 -75.80 0.03 10.05
C GLN A 986 -75.43 -0.19 8.58
N LEU A 987 -75.59 -1.42 8.09
CA LEU A 987 -75.29 -1.79 6.72
C LEU A 987 -76.53 -1.59 5.84
N ALA A 988 -76.40 -0.81 4.77
CA ALA A 988 -77.50 -0.64 3.83
C ALA A 988 -77.75 -1.93 3.01
N PRO A 989 -79.01 -2.24 2.64
CA PRO A 989 -79.33 -3.44 1.90
C PRO A 989 -79.13 -3.24 0.40
N ASP A 990 -78.90 -4.32 -0.34
CA ASP A 990 -78.81 -4.28 -1.81
C ASP A 990 -80.16 -3.93 -2.45
N ARG A 991 -80.13 -3.19 -3.55
CA ARG A 991 -81.32 -2.82 -4.33
C ARG A 991 -81.07 -2.96 -5.83
N SER A 992 -82.02 -3.54 -6.54
CA SER A 992 -82.02 -3.64 -8.00
C SER A 992 -83.23 -2.90 -8.57
N ALA A 993 -83.01 -1.89 -9.39
CA ALA A 993 -84.04 -1.18 -10.11
C ALA A 993 -83.96 -1.46 -11.61
N THR A 994 -85.02 -2.04 -12.18
CA THR A 994 -85.14 -2.36 -13.60
C THR A 994 -86.24 -1.50 -14.23
N ILE A 995 -85.90 -0.81 -15.32
CA ILE A 995 -86.88 -0.21 -16.22
C ILE A 995 -87.01 -1.05 -17.49
N ARG A 996 -88.24 -1.19 -17.98
CA ARG A 996 -88.56 -1.79 -19.27
C ARG A 996 -89.34 -0.81 -20.13
N LEU A 997 -88.73 -0.40 -21.22
CA LEU A 997 -89.31 0.45 -22.25
C LEU A 997 -89.99 -0.42 -23.31
N HIS A 998 -91.18 -0.03 -23.74
CA HIS A 998 -91.94 -0.78 -24.75
C HIS A 998 -91.62 -0.27 -26.16
N ALA A 999 -91.27 -1.16 -27.09
CA ALA A 999 -90.86 -0.77 -28.44
C ALA A 999 -91.96 -0.06 -29.24
N LEU A 1000 -93.21 -0.52 -29.10
CA LEU A 1000 -94.37 0.00 -29.84
C LEU A 1000 -95.13 1.10 -29.08
N ASP A 1001 -95.04 1.12 -27.75
CA ASP A 1001 -95.63 2.17 -26.91
C ASP A 1001 -94.53 3.05 -26.32
N LEU A 1002 -94.26 4.16 -27.01
CA LEU A 1002 -93.22 5.12 -26.64
C LEU A 1002 -93.55 5.94 -25.37
N THR A 1003 -94.74 5.76 -24.80
CA THR A 1003 -95.17 6.42 -23.55
C THR A 1003 -95.16 5.50 -22.35
N ARG A 1004 -94.97 4.19 -22.53
CA ARG A 1004 -95.01 3.21 -21.44
C ARG A 1004 -93.63 2.83 -20.92
N VAL A 1005 -93.47 2.91 -19.60
CA VAL A 1005 -92.30 2.45 -18.85
C VAL A 1005 -92.76 1.56 -17.71
N ASP A 1006 -92.35 0.30 -17.68
CA ASP A 1006 -92.56 -0.55 -16.51
C ASP A 1006 -91.34 -0.41 -15.59
N LEU A 1007 -91.56 -0.05 -14.33
CA LEU A 1007 -90.52 0.07 -13.30
C LEU A 1007 -90.67 -1.07 -12.29
N THR A 1008 -89.56 -1.73 -11.97
CA THR A 1008 -89.48 -2.76 -10.93
C THR A 1008 -88.29 -2.44 -10.02
N VAL A 1009 -88.49 -2.42 -8.71
CA VAL A 1009 -87.43 -2.33 -7.70
C VAL A 1009 -87.48 -3.59 -6.86
N ALA A 1010 -86.34 -4.21 -6.56
CA ALA A 1010 -86.27 -5.46 -5.82
C ALA A 1010 -85.15 -5.43 -4.77
N GLY A 1011 -85.40 -6.03 -3.60
CA GLY A 1011 -84.41 -6.21 -2.54
C GLY A 1011 -85.02 -6.69 -1.23
N TRP A 1012 -84.19 -6.92 -0.20
CA TRP A 1012 -84.66 -7.28 1.14
C TRP A 1012 -85.34 -6.09 1.83
N SER A 1013 -86.53 -6.31 2.39
CA SER A 1013 -87.32 -5.33 3.17
C SER A 1013 -87.62 -5.88 4.57
N THR A 1014 -88.14 -5.04 5.45
CA THR A 1014 -88.72 -5.38 6.76
C THR A 1014 -89.67 -6.60 6.76
N SER A 1015 -90.35 -6.90 5.64
CA SER A 1015 -91.32 -7.99 5.46
C SER A 1015 -90.72 -9.36 5.11
N GLY A 1016 -89.40 -9.45 4.92
CA GLY A 1016 -88.70 -10.62 4.38
C GLY A 1016 -88.23 -11.67 5.40
N THR A 1017 -88.52 -11.51 6.69
CA THR A 1017 -88.12 -12.48 7.72
C THR A 1017 -89.36 -13.08 8.38
N ARG A 1018 -89.42 -14.42 8.51
CA ARG A 1018 -90.57 -15.15 9.07
C ARG A 1018 -90.73 -14.87 10.57
N ALA A 1019 -91.28 -13.71 10.94
CA ALA A 1019 -91.99 -13.49 12.22
C ALA A 1019 -92.73 -12.13 12.22
N ALA A 1020 -94.07 -12.19 12.09
CA ALA A 1020 -95.08 -11.10 12.18
C ALA A 1020 -95.30 -10.25 10.90
N PRO A 1021 -96.54 -9.73 10.68
CA PRO A 1021 -96.87 -8.90 9.52
C PRO A 1021 -96.25 -7.50 9.68
N THR A 1022 -95.01 -7.34 9.24
CA THR A 1022 -94.40 -6.03 9.02
C THR A 1022 -94.79 -5.51 7.64
N VAL A 1023 -95.17 -4.23 7.58
CA VAL A 1023 -95.51 -3.56 6.32
C VAL A 1023 -94.20 -3.39 5.51
N PRO A 1024 -94.15 -3.79 4.23
CA PRO A 1024 -92.99 -3.53 3.39
C PRO A 1024 -92.69 -2.03 3.29
N ASN A 1025 -91.43 -1.68 3.02
CA ASN A 1025 -91.07 -0.28 2.81
C ASN A 1025 -91.89 0.33 1.66
N THR A 1026 -92.18 1.62 1.74
CA THR A 1026 -92.90 2.33 0.69
C THR A 1026 -91.91 2.79 -0.37
N VAL A 1027 -92.11 2.38 -1.63
CA VAL A 1027 -91.31 2.86 -2.76
C VAL A 1027 -92.17 3.75 -3.64
N SER A 1028 -91.68 4.93 -3.97
CA SER A 1028 -92.33 5.86 -4.91
C SER A 1028 -91.36 6.26 -6.03
N ALA A 1029 -91.91 6.56 -7.21
CA ALA A 1029 -91.15 7.06 -8.35
C ALA A 1029 -91.69 8.42 -8.79
N ILE A 1030 -90.82 9.42 -8.78
CA ILE A 1030 -91.11 10.78 -9.25
C ILE A 1030 -90.64 10.88 -10.70
N LEU A 1031 -91.56 11.15 -11.62
CA LEU A 1031 -91.22 11.42 -13.02
C LEU A 1031 -90.74 12.86 -13.13
N GLN A 1032 -89.57 13.07 -13.73
CA GLN A 1032 -89.06 14.40 -14.06
C GLN A 1032 -88.78 14.51 -15.55
N THR A 1033 -88.92 15.71 -16.10
CA THR A 1033 -88.60 16.02 -17.49
C THR A 1033 -87.64 17.21 -17.58
N SER A 1034 -86.90 17.29 -18.69
CA SER A 1034 -86.10 18.46 -19.02
C SER A 1034 -86.35 18.88 -20.47
N SER A 1035 -86.30 20.20 -20.68
CA SER A 1035 -86.39 20.85 -21.98
C SER A 1035 -85.01 21.11 -22.62
N VAL A 1036 -83.92 20.83 -21.89
CA VAL A 1036 -82.54 21.00 -22.33
C VAL A 1036 -81.99 19.68 -22.88
N GLY A 1037 -81.23 19.71 -23.99
CA GLY A 1037 -80.75 18.48 -24.67
C GLY A 1037 -79.71 17.65 -23.91
N ASN A 1038 -79.03 18.22 -22.90
CA ASN A 1038 -78.13 17.51 -22.00
C ASN A 1038 -78.19 18.12 -20.58
N PRO A 1039 -79.23 17.80 -19.80
CA PRO A 1039 -79.51 18.46 -18.53
C PRO A 1039 -78.55 18.01 -17.42
N GLY A 1040 -78.00 18.99 -16.69
CA GLY A 1040 -77.37 18.78 -15.39
C GLY A 1040 -78.43 18.43 -14.33
N ASP A 1041 -78.01 18.04 -13.12
CA ASP A 1041 -78.95 17.51 -12.12
C ASP A 1041 -79.99 18.53 -11.62
N LEU A 1042 -79.70 19.83 -11.76
CA LEU A 1042 -80.60 20.93 -11.41
C LEU A 1042 -81.60 21.30 -12.52
N ASP A 1043 -81.42 20.82 -13.76
CA ASP A 1043 -82.22 21.20 -14.93
C ASP A 1043 -83.51 20.38 -15.11
N TRP A 1044 -83.86 19.59 -14.10
CA TRP A 1044 -84.98 18.65 -14.13
C TRP A 1044 -86.16 19.15 -13.32
N THR A 1045 -87.35 19.07 -13.90
CA THR A 1045 -88.60 19.51 -13.26
C THR A 1045 -89.56 18.33 -13.07
N THR A 1046 -90.21 18.28 -11.92
CA THR A 1046 -91.16 17.21 -11.59
C THR A 1046 -92.43 17.30 -12.43
N VAL A 1047 -92.88 16.16 -12.94
CA VAL A 1047 -94.08 15.98 -13.75
C VAL A 1047 -95.06 15.11 -12.98
N GLY A 1048 -96.25 15.64 -12.67
CA GLY A 1048 -97.27 14.94 -11.90
C GLY A 1048 -97.15 15.20 -10.41
N SER A 1049 -97.47 14.20 -9.58
CA SER A 1049 -97.46 14.34 -8.12
C SER A 1049 -96.04 14.59 -7.58
N PRO A 1050 -95.81 15.63 -6.76
CA PRO A 1050 -94.54 15.84 -6.08
C PRO A 1050 -94.21 14.72 -5.08
N ASP A 1051 -95.21 14.02 -4.55
CA ASP A 1051 -95.04 12.88 -3.63
C ASP A 1051 -94.65 11.56 -4.34
N GLY A 1052 -94.57 11.59 -5.69
CA GLY A 1052 -94.26 10.44 -6.52
C GLY A 1052 -95.43 9.47 -6.70
N LEU A 1053 -95.29 8.56 -7.67
CA LEU A 1053 -96.23 7.46 -7.88
C LEU A 1053 -95.83 6.28 -6.98
N PRO A 1054 -96.68 5.82 -6.04
CA PRO A 1054 -96.35 4.67 -5.21
C PRO A 1054 -96.29 3.39 -6.05
N LEU A 1055 -95.30 2.54 -5.78
CA LEU A 1055 -95.17 1.21 -6.38
C LEU A 1055 -95.90 0.18 -5.51
N THR A 1056 -96.45 -0.84 -6.15
CA THR A 1056 -97.14 -1.94 -5.46
C THR A 1056 -96.10 -2.96 -4.99
N ALA A 1057 -96.02 -3.21 -3.69
CA ALA A 1057 -95.12 -4.17 -3.07
C ALA A 1057 -95.68 -5.60 -3.13
N ALA A 1058 -94.85 -6.57 -3.49
CA ALA A 1058 -95.14 -7.99 -3.43
C ALA A 1058 -93.94 -8.75 -2.83
N THR A 1059 -94.16 -9.46 -1.72
CA THR A 1059 -93.13 -10.30 -1.12
C THR A 1059 -92.98 -11.60 -1.93
N GLN A 1060 -91.75 -11.96 -2.27
CA GLN A 1060 -91.42 -13.13 -3.08
C GLN A 1060 -91.13 -14.36 -2.19
N PRO A 1061 -91.24 -15.58 -2.73
CA PRO A 1061 -90.96 -16.82 -1.98
C PRO A 1061 -89.53 -16.93 -1.44
N ASP A 1062 -88.58 -16.21 -2.06
CA ASP A 1062 -87.18 -16.17 -1.65
C ASP A 1062 -86.91 -15.19 -0.49
N GLY A 1063 -87.94 -14.48 -0.02
CA GLY A 1063 -87.88 -13.51 1.08
C GLY A 1063 -87.59 -12.07 0.63
N THR A 1064 -87.31 -11.83 -0.65
CA THR A 1064 -87.15 -10.45 -1.17
C THR A 1064 -88.51 -9.79 -1.38
N THR A 1065 -88.54 -8.45 -1.42
CA THR A 1065 -89.72 -7.68 -1.82
C THR A 1065 -89.49 -7.07 -3.19
N VAL A 1066 -90.50 -7.17 -4.05
CA VAL A 1066 -90.52 -6.57 -5.38
C VAL A 1066 -91.60 -5.49 -5.40
N TRP A 1067 -91.19 -4.27 -5.67
CA TRP A 1067 -92.07 -3.13 -5.90
C TRP A 1067 -92.20 -2.90 -7.40
N SER A 1068 -93.42 -2.86 -7.93
CA SER A 1068 -93.64 -2.66 -9.36
C SER A 1068 -94.69 -1.59 -9.66
N SER A 1069 -94.53 -0.89 -10.77
CA SER A 1069 -95.52 0.04 -11.30
C SER A 1069 -95.35 0.21 -12.81
N THR A 1070 -96.44 0.60 -13.49
CA THR A 1070 -96.41 1.02 -14.89
C THR A 1070 -96.59 2.53 -14.96
N ILE A 1071 -95.58 3.22 -15.46
CA ILE A 1071 -95.53 4.67 -15.58
C ILE A 1071 -95.89 5.06 -17.02
N ARG A 1072 -96.78 6.05 -17.16
CA ARG A 1072 -97.14 6.66 -18.45
C ARG A 1072 -96.47 8.02 -18.56
N LEU A 1073 -95.64 8.18 -19.58
CA LEU A 1073 -94.99 9.44 -19.91
C LEU A 1073 -96.01 10.38 -20.58
N PRO A 1074 -95.98 11.70 -20.28
CA PRO A 1074 -96.93 12.66 -20.84
C PRO A 1074 -96.75 12.86 -22.36
N ARG A 1075 -95.59 12.48 -22.91
CA ARG A 1075 -95.25 12.54 -24.34
C ARG A 1075 -94.34 11.35 -24.70
N PRO A 1076 -94.28 10.94 -25.98
CA PRO A 1076 -93.35 9.91 -26.43
C PRO A 1076 -91.91 10.20 -26.01
N ARG A 1077 -91.18 9.20 -25.50
CA ARG A 1077 -89.78 9.33 -25.01
C ARG A 1077 -88.77 9.79 -26.07
N ILE A 1078 -89.15 9.82 -27.35
CA ILE A 1078 -88.33 10.37 -28.44
C ILE A 1078 -88.47 11.90 -28.60
N LEU A 1079 -89.49 12.52 -27.98
CA LEU A 1079 -89.81 13.95 -28.11
C LEU A 1079 -89.41 14.78 -26.89
N ALA A 1080 -89.05 14.15 -25.77
CA ALA A 1080 -88.61 14.81 -24.54
C ALA A 1080 -87.76 13.85 -23.70
N LEU A 1081 -86.84 14.41 -22.91
CA LEU A 1081 -86.05 13.64 -21.96
C LEU A 1081 -86.82 13.44 -20.66
N PHE A 1082 -86.77 12.22 -20.12
CA PHE A 1082 -87.38 11.87 -18.86
C PHE A 1082 -86.37 11.19 -17.93
N ARG A 1083 -86.53 11.37 -16.63
CA ARG A 1083 -85.87 10.55 -15.61
C ARG A 1083 -86.85 10.18 -14.50
N LEU A 1084 -86.60 9.06 -13.88
CA LEU A 1084 -87.30 8.61 -12.68
C LEU A 1084 -86.38 8.81 -11.49
N VAL A 1085 -86.86 9.57 -10.49
CA VAL A 1085 -86.25 9.61 -9.16
C VAL A 1085 -87.01 8.62 -8.30
N ILE A 1086 -86.36 7.52 -7.96
CA ILE A 1086 -86.94 6.44 -7.16
C ILE A 1086 -86.55 6.69 -5.72
N THR A 1087 -87.50 6.66 -4.79
CA THR A 1087 -87.23 6.77 -3.36
C THR A 1087 -87.92 5.66 -2.59
N GLU A 1088 -87.21 5.06 -1.64
CA GLU A 1088 -87.73 4.08 -0.69
C GLU A 1088 -87.69 4.67 0.71
N GLN A 1089 -88.83 4.67 1.38
CA GLN A 1089 -88.98 5.11 2.76
C GLN A 1089 -89.44 3.96 3.65
N GLU A 1090 -88.69 3.74 4.72
CA GLU A 1090 -89.11 2.94 5.87
C GLU A 1090 -90.00 3.80 6.76
N GLN A 1091 -91.18 3.30 7.12
CA GLN A 1091 -92.19 4.04 7.85
C GLN A 1091 -92.12 3.72 9.34
N HIS A 1092 -92.05 4.75 10.18
CA HIS A 1092 -92.15 4.65 11.64
C HIS A 1092 -93.28 5.55 12.16
N ASP A 1093 -93.73 5.29 13.40
CA ASP A 1093 -94.83 6.04 14.03
C ASP A 1093 -94.60 7.56 14.13
N VAL A 1094 -93.36 8.02 13.96
CA VAL A 1094 -92.93 9.43 14.11
C VAL A 1094 -92.39 10.05 12.81
N GLY A 1095 -92.45 9.33 11.68
CA GLY A 1095 -91.98 9.80 10.36
C GLY A 1095 -91.33 8.72 9.50
N GLY A 1096 -91.01 9.06 8.25
CA GLY A 1096 -90.35 8.15 7.29
C GLY A 1096 -88.84 8.36 7.21
N ARG A 1097 -88.06 7.27 7.17
CA ARG A 1097 -86.60 7.27 6.97
C ARG A 1097 -86.27 6.84 5.53
N LEU A 1098 -85.44 7.61 4.83
CA LEU A 1098 -84.97 7.25 3.48
C LEU A 1098 -83.98 6.08 3.55
N VAL A 1099 -84.24 5.02 2.79
CA VAL A 1099 -83.43 3.78 2.74
C VAL A 1099 -82.70 3.62 1.41
N TYR A 1100 -83.34 4.05 0.33
CA TYR A 1100 -82.82 3.98 -1.03
C TYR A 1100 -83.29 5.15 -1.85
N SER A 1101 -82.39 5.68 -2.66
CA SER A 1101 -82.69 6.67 -3.69
C SER A 1101 -81.89 6.32 -4.93
N ASP A 1102 -82.51 6.40 -6.10
CA ASP A 1102 -81.85 6.22 -7.40
C ASP A 1102 -82.44 7.18 -8.42
N VAL A 1103 -81.68 7.43 -9.48
CA VAL A 1103 -82.10 8.22 -10.62
C VAL A 1103 -81.82 7.44 -11.90
N ILE A 1104 -82.87 7.10 -12.63
CA ILE A 1104 -82.78 6.37 -13.90
C ILE A 1104 -83.29 7.26 -15.04
N ARG A 1105 -82.42 7.56 -16.01
CA ARG A 1105 -82.77 8.32 -17.22
C ARG A 1105 -83.42 7.39 -18.26
N ILE A 1106 -84.50 7.85 -18.90
CA ILE A 1106 -85.31 7.13 -19.87
C ILE A 1106 -84.99 7.57 -21.29
#